data_AF-A0A1S6WV40-F1
#
_entry.id   AF-A0A1S6WV40-F1
#
_cell.length_a   1.000
_cell.length_b   1.000
_cell.length_c   1.000
_cell.angle_alpha   90.00
_cell.angle_beta   90.00
_cell.angle_gamma   90.00
#
_symmetry.space_group_name_H-M   'P 1'
#
loop_
_entity.id
_entity.type
_entity.pdbx_description
1 polymer ?
#
loop_
_entity_poly.entity_id
_entity_poly.type
_entity_poly.pdbx_seq_one_letter_code
_entity_poly.pdbx_strand_id
1 'polypeptide(L)'
;MVMRRVLKHHVCLCVLSTAIVAGLALITSQKVYAQVQETKNCMGLVQDSQGLLSRHHDEAKGKIVCNSSSGTRVLEGERTIDMSDPDEGEEAVKITGSEANITIGDNLLTVTDSKSSDKSAIRVEEGARLTLKENVSITDVQKVMEVEGSGSVITVNGGTFGLKNAIEAGKDGGRVMIEVKKGGKVVFDKRGQSNGGDLTISGGEGAMTTVTGIEVSGTGGEVEMRKGTTVNFERVTEAIKIKGSAEATVSGGGTINVTGSGGGSTVVKMEGSGKADVMSLTINGSGTVTGAEVSSGTLELTKVTLKNVTTGAKVTGSGTLKVLEGTITGKGTGTGVYAGGEKVTLNTVEISQVMTGVEAIKGQLVINGTSTITVTDGGTGLNITGGSATMMGGSITGTGGARSRSTGVYAGTSETVTLNTVEISQFMAGVEATKGQLVINGTSTITVEGMYAYGVKVSGSATADLTRVGITVTGMYGTGLNITGGSATMTGGSITGSGEAESTGTGVKMDSSGTVTLNTVNVSGVQTGVEATNGKLVITGGSIEGKTWGVKVTGGNATMTGTTITGENGTGLNITGGSATMTGGSITGKDGNQGTGVMVGTSQTVTLTSVGISQVMTGVEAINGQLVINGTSTITVTDGGTGVKVSGSATADLTRVKITVTGMYGTGVWMEGSGTAKLTGVTVTGGSRGVWVQGNGRLEMTEGSIEFTGAHGVYVRDNATAKLTEVKITGSGTGVEMRSSGTMTLTSVNISQVQTGVNAAAGQLVMNMGTITVTNGGTGVKVSGTATSAELKGTQIKGNGGGTGITAAGTGNVTMTNVDISKVQLGVEVKKGTGTMTITGGSIKEVKWGINMEGGKKLVMDGGTTISFTDGYGVKIQNNVTAELMGTVITGNGGGTGVTAEGTGNVTMNMVEISKVQMGVNATGGTVTITGGWIREVQTGIDMIGTGTLTVSGTEIQFKENGYGVGVWGDVTVSLTGTKIMGGGSNGATGIGVIMAGKMMTMEDVRISRVAMGVYAGSGTLEIKEGTISFAKTYGVKVGGSVTSTELTRVTIVGEGKGTGVYAGTAKKVTLNMVEVSVQLAFS
;
A
#
# COMPACT_ATOMS: atom_id res chain seq x y z
N MET A 1 -37.42 76.33 -65.32
CA MET A 1 -37.11 75.79 -66.67
C MET A 1 -36.91 74.28 -66.49
N VAL A 2 -37.88 73.45 -66.89
CA VAL A 2 -37.79 72.54 -68.08
C VAL A 2 -36.80 71.38 -67.82
N MET A 3 -37.09 70.09 -68.00
CA MET A 3 -38.26 69.29 -68.39
C MET A 3 -37.89 67.79 -68.19
N ARG A 4 -38.92 66.95 -68.02
CA ARG A 4 -39.09 65.57 -68.58
C ARG A 4 -38.27 64.35 -68.09
N ARG A 5 -39.07 63.30 -67.79
CA ARG A 5 -39.05 61.89 -68.28
C ARG A 5 -38.14 60.79 -67.64
N VAL A 6 -38.84 59.77 -67.12
CA VAL A 6 -38.86 58.33 -67.53
C VAL A 6 -37.68 57.37 -67.21
N LEU A 7 -38.08 56.23 -66.59
CA LEU A 7 -37.55 54.83 -66.54
C LEU A 7 -36.28 54.41 -65.74
N LYS A 8 -36.53 53.42 -64.87
CA LYS A 8 -35.85 52.12 -64.58
C LYS A 8 -34.33 52.00 -64.30
N HIS A 9 -34.09 51.17 -63.26
CA HIS A 9 -33.03 50.17 -63.02
C HIS A 9 -31.90 50.44 -62.00
N HIS A 10 -31.86 49.50 -61.04
CA HIS A 10 -30.75 48.84 -60.34
C HIS A 10 -29.63 49.61 -59.60
N VAL A 11 -29.61 49.29 -58.30
CA VAL A 11 -28.49 48.70 -57.52
C VAL A 11 -27.45 49.64 -56.92
N CYS A 12 -27.22 49.37 -55.62
CA CYS A 12 -26.01 49.64 -54.83
C CYS A 12 -25.78 51.09 -54.41
N LEU A 13 -25.28 51.39 -53.21
CA LEU A 13 -24.76 50.58 -52.12
C LEU A 13 -24.51 51.56 -50.96
N CYS A 14 -24.76 51.07 -49.74
CA CYS A 14 -24.16 51.47 -48.47
C CYS A 14 -24.38 52.89 -47.91
N VAL A 15 -24.48 53.11 -46.60
CA VAL A 15 -24.74 52.28 -45.40
C VAL A 15 -24.90 53.31 -44.26
N LEU A 16 -25.93 53.09 -43.44
CA LEU A 16 -26.15 53.49 -42.04
C LEU A 16 -25.77 54.91 -41.56
N SER A 17 -26.77 55.61 -41.02
CA SER A 17 -27.07 55.47 -39.58
C SER A 17 -28.43 56.09 -39.25
N THR A 18 -29.31 55.27 -38.69
CA THR A 18 -30.70 55.53 -38.32
C THR A 18 -30.83 56.20 -36.96
N ALA A 19 -31.40 57.40 -36.92
CA ALA A 19 -32.15 57.93 -35.78
C ALA A 19 -33.08 59.04 -36.29
N ILE A 20 -34.25 59.19 -35.65
CA ILE A 20 -35.38 60.10 -35.95
C ILE A 20 -36.47 59.44 -36.81
N VAL A 21 -37.52 58.91 -36.14
CA VAL A 21 -38.89 59.39 -36.33
C VAL A 21 -39.63 59.29 -34.99
N ALA A 22 -39.63 60.37 -34.23
CA ALA A 22 -40.63 60.64 -33.21
C ALA A 22 -40.93 62.14 -33.27
N GLY A 23 -42.19 62.47 -33.56
CA GLY A 23 -42.72 63.83 -33.47
C GLY A 23 -43.20 64.41 -34.79
N LEU A 24 -44.44 64.08 -35.18
CA LEU A 24 -45.46 65.08 -35.50
C LEU A 24 -46.81 64.39 -35.80
N ALA A 25 -47.78 64.49 -34.89
CA ALA A 25 -49.21 64.55 -35.22
C ALA A 25 -50.01 64.83 -33.94
N LEU A 26 -50.22 66.13 -33.67
CA LEU A 26 -51.25 66.62 -32.77
C LEU A 26 -52.17 67.52 -33.61
N ILE A 27 -53.48 67.31 -33.42
CA ILE A 27 -54.62 68.19 -33.73
C ILE A 27 -55.12 68.21 -35.19
N THR A 28 -56.29 67.61 -35.44
CA THR A 28 -57.58 68.33 -35.64
C THR A 28 -58.74 67.33 -35.70
N SER A 29 -59.69 67.52 -34.79
CA SER A 29 -61.03 66.93 -34.77
C SER A 29 -61.85 67.28 -36.02
N GLN A 30 -62.63 66.33 -36.55
CA GLN A 30 -63.95 66.63 -37.14
C GLN A 30 -64.88 65.39 -37.17
N LYS A 31 -65.83 65.43 -36.22
CA LYS A 31 -67.27 65.10 -36.29
C LYS A 31 -67.78 63.70 -36.75
N VAL A 32 -68.50 63.08 -35.79
CA VAL A 32 -69.86 62.46 -35.90
C VAL A 32 -69.90 61.06 -36.57
N TYR A 33 -70.38 59.97 -35.97
CA TYR A 33 -71.49 59.73 -35.02
C TYR A 33 -71.05 58.94 -33.77
N ALA A 34 -71.43 59.41 -32.58
CA ALA A 34 -71.58 58.55 -31.41
C ALA A 34 -72.99 57.94 -31.45
N GLN A 35 -73.09 56.63 -31.64
CA GLN A 35 -74.20 55.88 -31.04
C GLN A 35 -73.78 55.59 -29.61
N VAL A 36 -74.24 56.44 -28.69
CA VAL A 36 -74.31 56.08 -27.27
C VAL A 36 -75.34 54.96 -27.20
N GLN A 37 -74.89 53.70 -27.13
CA GLN A 37 -75.76 52.65 -26.61
C GLN A 37 -75.98 52.99 -25.13
N GLU A 38 -77.15 53.55 -24.83
CA GLU A 38 -77.66 53.55 -23.46
C GLU A 38 -77.74 52.10 -22.99
N THR A 39 -76.88 51.74 -22.03
CA THR A 39 -76.87 50.40 -21.43
C THR A 39 -78.11 50.22 -20.57
N LYS A 40 -79.24 49.81 -21.17
CA LYS A 40 -80.49 49.57 -20.45
C LYS A 40 -80.36 48.47 -19.37
N ASN A 41 -79.42 47.54 -19.55
CA ASN A 41 -79.26 46.37 -18.68
C ASN A 41 -78.07 46.44 -17.70
N CYS A 42 -77.47 47.62 -17.50
CA CYS A 42 -76.53 47.89 -16.40
C CYS A 42 -77.16 48.72 -15.27
N MET A 43 -78.48 48.57 -15.11
CA MET A 43 -79.28 49.17 -14.04
C MET A 43 -79.96 48.03 -13.28
N GLY A 44 -79.96 48.08 -11.94
CA GLY A 44 -80.56 47.07 -11.06
C GLY A 44 -80.89 47.68 -9.70
N LEU A 45 -81.13 46.85 -8.66
CA LEU A 45 -81.24 47.33 -7.28
C LEU A 45 -79.92 47.98 -6.83
N VAL A 46 -79.84 49.31 -6.91
CA VAL A 46 -78.64 50.07 -6.53
C VAL A 46 -78.70 50.37 -5.03
N GLN A 47 -77.69 49.93 -4.27
CA GLN A 47 -77.39 50.49 -2.95
C GLN A 47 -76.77 51.88 -3.15
N ASP A 48 -77.38 52.93 -2.62
CA ASP A 48 -76.70 54.22 -2.48
C ASP A 48 -75.64 54.16 -1.37
N SER A 49 -74.85 55.23 -1.22
CA SER A 49 -73.82 55.35 -0.17
C SER A 49 -74.36 55.31 1.27
N GLN A 50 -75.67 55.17 1.47
CA GLN A 50 -76.35 55.03 2.77
C GLN A 50 -77.14 53.70 2.92
N GLY A 51 -77.10 52.80 1.93
CA GLY A 51 -77.70 51.46 2.01
C GLY A 51 -79.18 51.37 1.60
N LEU A 52 -79.79 52.38 0.97
CA LEU A 52 -81.17 52.32 0.49
C LEU A 52 -81.28 51.80 -0.95
N LEU A 53 -82.28 50.92 -1.20
CA LEU A 53 -82.55 50.26 -2.48
C LEU A 53 -83.47 51.09 -3.39
N SER A 54 -83.01 51.47 -4.59
CA SER A 54 -83.85 52.10 -5.63
C SER A 54 -84.03 51.17 -6.84
N ARG A 55 -85.27 51.02 -7.35
CA ARG A 55 -85.66 50.05 -8.40
C ARG A 55 -85.85 50.73 -9.77
N HIS A 56 -85.02 50.37 -10.75
CA HIS A 56 -85.21 50.75 -12.17
C HIS A 56 -85.39 49.50 -13.06
N HIS A 57 -85.87 49.70 -14.30
CA HIS A 57 -86.23 48.66 -15.27
C HIS A 57 -85.09 47.66 -15.51
N ASP A 58 -85.17 46.49 -14.88
CA ASP A 58 -84.16 45.45 -14.94
C ASP A 58 -84.86 44.09 -15.03
N GLU A 59 -84.44 43.25 -15.97
CA GLU A 59 -85.03 41.94 -16.24
C GLU A 59 -84.15 40.83 -15.66
N ALA A 60 -84.75 39.97 -14.82
CA ALA A 60 -84.06 38.85 -14.18
C ALA A 60 -83.47 37.81 -15.17
N LYS A 61 -83.89 37.86 -16.44
CA LYS A 61 -83.40 37.01 -17.54
C LYS A 61 -82.55 37.76 -18.58
N GLY A 62 -82.40 39.08 -18.44
CA GLY A 62 -81.66 39.92 -19.39
C GLY A 62 -80.15 39.79 -19.24
N LYS A 63 -79.42 39.91 -20.35
CA LYS A 63 -77.94 39.98 -20.37
C LYS A 63 -77.44 41.24 -19.69
N ILE A 64 -76.29 41.16 -19.02
CA ILE A 64 -75.65 42.29 -18.32
C ILE A 64 -74.62 42.93 -19.24
N VAL A 65 -74.93 44.09 -19.82
CA VAL A 65 -74.01 44.84 -20.69
C VAL A 65 -73.73 46.22 -20.09
N CYS A 66 -72.49 46.45 -19.66
CA CYS A 66 -72.03 47.68 -19.01
C CYS A 66 -70.86 48.29 -19.78
N ASN A 67 -70.75 49.62 -19.77
CA ASN A 67 -69.65 50.34 -20.40
C ASN A 67 -69.12 51.47 -19.49
N SER A 68 -68.17 52.29 -19.96
CA SER A 68 -67.61 53.42 -19.18
C SER A 68 -68.67 54.34 -18.57
N SER A 69 -69.81 54.54 -19.24
CA SER A 69 -70.90 55.39 -18.72
C SER A 69 -71.60 54.83 -17.47
N SER A 70 -71.40 53.54 -17.18
CA SER A 70 -71.99 52.88 -16.02
C SER A 70 -71.30 53.28 -14.70
N GLY A 71 -70.00 53.60 -14.69
CA GLY A 71 -69.26 53.91 -13.47
C GLY A 71 -69.16 52.74 -12.47
N THR A 72 -69.06 53.04 -11.16
CA THR A 72 -69.02 52.03 -10.10
C THR A 72 -70.43 51.60 -9.67
N ARG A 73 -70.76 50.31 -9.74
CA ARG A 73 -72.09 49.77 -9.40
C ARG A 73 -72.04 48.40 -8.72
N VAL A 74 -73.06 48.11 -7.90
CA VAL A 74 -73.36 46.77 -7.36
C VAL A 74 -74.73 46.33 -7.89
N LEU A 75 -74.81 45.13 -8.46
CA LEU A 75 -76.01 44.53 -9.04
C LEU A 75 -76.49 43.39 -8.14
N GLU A 76 -77.63 43.57 -7.47
CA GLU A 76 -78.25 42.56 -6.58
C GLU A 76 -79.51 41.93 -7.23
N GLY A 77 -79.90 40.73 -6.80
CA GLY A 77 -81.05 39.96 -7.28
C GLY A 77 -80.70 38.65 -8.01
N GLU A 78 -81.54 37.61 -7.89
CA GLU A 78 -81.34 36.33 -8.58
C GLU A 78 -81.51 36.50 -10.11
N ARG A 79 -80.58 35.94 -10.89
CA ARG A 79 -80.60 36.00 -12.35
C ARG A 79 -80.33 34.63 -12.96
N THR A 80 -81.07 34.32 -14.01
CA THR A 80 -80.84 33.14 -14.85
C THR A 80 -80.82 33.56 -16.31
N ILE A 81 -79.64 33.52 -16.93
CA ILE A 81 -79.40 33.96 -18.30
C ILE A 81 -79.13 32.72 -19.17
N ASP A 82 -79.95 32.50 -20.19
CA ASP A 82 -79.70 31.49 -21.23
C ASP A 82 -79.13 32.18 -22.47
N MET A 83 -77.94 31.79 -22.90
CA MET A 83 -77.24 32.40 -24.04
C MET A 83 -77.75 31.91 -25.41
N SER A 84 -78.76 31.03 -25.45
CA SER A 84 -79.26 30.39 -26.67
C SER A 84 -80.25 31.20 -27.50
N ASP A 85 -80.52 32.46 -27.15
CA ASP A 85 -81.44 33.33 -27.87
C ASP A 85 -80.86 33.75 -29.25
N PRO A 86 -81.47 33.32 -30.38
CA PRO A 86 -80.90 33.44 -31.72
C PRO A 86 -80.83 34.87 -32.28
N ASP A 87 -81.50 35.85 -31.66
CA ASP A 87 -81.54 37.21 -32.20
C ASP A 87 -80.33 38.08 -31.81
N GLU A 88 -79.42 37.60 -30.94
CA GLU A 88 -78.32 38.47 -30.47
C GLU A 88 -76.91 37.88 -30.38
N GLY A 89 -76.66 36.57 -30.29
CA GLY A 89 -75.28 36.03 -30.37
C GLY A 89 -74.20 36.73 -29.47
N GLU A 90 -74.62 37.32 -28.36
CA GLU A 90 -73.83 38.20 -27.47
C GLU A 90 -73.57 37.52 -26.11
N GLU A 91 -72.51 37.95 -25.42
CA GLU A 91 -72.09 37.45 -24.11
C GLU A 91 -73.15 37.68 -23.00
N ALA A 92 -73.29 36.75 -22.04
CA ALA A 92 -74.24 36.90 -20.92
C ALA A 92 -73.89 38.09 -20.00
N VAL A 93 -72.59 38.34 -19.81
CA VAL A 93 -72.05 39.50 -19.09
C VAL A 93 -70.95 40.13 -19.94
N LYS A 94 -71.09 41.39 -20.34
CA LYS A 94 -70.07 42.15 -21.08
C LYS A 94 -69.80 43.49 -20.41
N ILE A 95 -68.59 43.72 -19.94
CA ILE A 95 -68.16 44.98 -19.29
C ILE A 95 -67.02 45.60 -20.09
N THR A 96 -67.19 46.85 -20.50
CA THR A 96 -66.22 47.57 -21.35
C THR A 96 -65.83 48.93 -20.75
N GLY A 97 -64.55 49.30 -20.87
CA GLY A 97 -64.07 50.65 -20.59
C GLY A 97 -63.60 50.92 -19.15
N SER A 98 -62.59 51.79 -19.03
CA SER A 98 -61.74 51.94 -17.82
C SER A 98 -62.43 52.46 -16.56
N GLU A 99 -63.62 53.07 -16.68
CA GLU A 99 -64.38 53.60 -15.54
C GLU A 99 -65.45 52.62 -15.02
N ALA A 100 -65.73 51.54 -15.76
CA ALA A 100 -66.73 50.55 -15.38
C ALA A 100 -66.20 49.63 -14.26
N ASN A 101 -66.71 49.81 -13.04
CA ASN A 101 -66.36 49.01 -11.86
C ASN A 101 -67.62 48.31 -11.33
N ILE A 102 -67.90 47.11 -11.82
CA ILE A 102 -69.17 46.41 -11.59
C ILE A 102 -68.98 45.28 -10.58
N THR A 103 -69.86 45.19 -9.59
CA THR A 103 -69.95 44.05 -8.67
C THR A 103 -71.28 43.34 -8.88
N ILE A 104 -71.28 42.04 -9.13
CA ILE A 104 -72.47 41.20 -9.09
C ILE A 104 -72.56 40.63 -7.68
N GLY A 105 -73.64 40.99 -6.98
CA GLY A 105 -73.90 40.79 -5.56
C GLY A 105 -74.10 39.35 -5.11
N ASP A 106 -74.55 39.14 -3.87
CA ASP A 106 -74.57 37.81 -3.23
C ASP A 106 -75.72 36.91 -3.70
N ASN A 107 -76.64 37.42 -4.51
CA ASN A 107 -77.72 36.62 -5.11
C ASN A 107 -77.22 35.69 -6.22
N LEU A 108 -77.98 34.60 -6.48
CA LEU A 108 -77.59 33.57 -7.45
C LEU A 108 -77.58 34.10 -8.89
N LEU A 109 -76.41 34.07 -9.54
CA LEU A 109 -76.27 34.23 -10.99
C LEU A 109 -76.09 32.86 -11.64
N THR A 110 -77.06 32.43 -12.45
CA THR A 110 -76.98 31.21 -13.26
C THR A 110 -76.85 31.57 -14.74
N VAL A 111 -75.86 31.01 -15.44
CA VAL A 111 -75.71 31.15 -16.89
C VAL A 111 -75.62 29.76 -17.53
N THR A 112 -76.44 29.52 -18.56
CA THR A 112 -76.45 28.26 -19.34
C THR A 112 -76.49 28.54 -20.84
N ASP A 113 -76.17 27.53 -21.65
CA ASP A 113 -76.19 27.61 -23.11
C ASP A 113 -76.76 26.35 -23.76
N SER A 114 -78.08 26.37 -23.99
CA SER A 114 -78.78 25.21 -24.56
C SER A 114 -78.49 24.97 -26.05
N LYS A 115 -78.04 25.99 -26.82
CA LYS A 115 -77.83 25.90 -28.29
C LYS A 115 -76.39 26.02 -28.79
N SER A 116 -75.39 26.06 -27.90
CA SER A 116 -73.97 26.01 -28.25
C SER A 116 -73.47 27.29 -28.97
N SER A 117 -73.54 28.44 -28.29
CA SER A 117 -72.89 29.70 -28.66
C SER A 117 -71.35 29.58 -28.67
N ASP A 118 -70.68 30.27 -29.59
CA ASP A 118 -69.21 30.33 -29.67
C ASP A 118 -68.60 31.44 -28.79
N LYS A 119 -69.43 32.25 -28.13
CA LYS A 119 -69.02 33.36 -27.26
C LYS A 119 -68.66 32.89 -25.84
N SER A 120 -67.86 33.71 -25.14
CA SER A 120 -67.64 33.57 -23.70
C SER A 120 -68.86 34.02 -22.92
N ALA A 121 -69.21 33.34 -21.82
CA ALA A 121 -70.30 33.77 -20.95
C ALA A 121 -70.03 35.15 -20.30
N ILE A 122 -68.79 35.41 -19.90
CA ILE A 122 -68.35 36.70 -19.36
C ILE A 122 -67.21 37.27 -20.20
N ARG A 123 -67.32 38.54 -20.59
CA ARG A 123 -66.25 39.29 -21.26
C ARG A 123 -65.97 40.62 -20.58
N VAL A 124 -64.70 40.89 -20.25
CA VAL A 124 -64.24 42.15 -19.66
C VAL A 124 -63.07 42.71 -20.46
N GLU A 125 -63.23 43.91 -20.98
CA GLU A 125 -62.22 44.53 -21.86
C GLU A 125 -62.09 46.04 -21.67
N GLU A 126 -61.09 46.64 -22.34
CA GLU A 126 -60.84 48.10 -22.35
C GLU A 126 -60.60 48.74 -20.97
N GLY A 127 -60.03 48.00 -20.02
CA GLY A 127 -59.70 48.52 -18.69
C GLY A 127 -60.81 48.36 -17.64
N ALA A 128 -61.91 47.69 -17.97
CA ALA A 128 -63.04 47.50 -17.07
C ALA A 128 -62.77 46.52 -15.92
N ARG A 129 -63.51 46.63 -14.81
CA ARG A 129 -63.35 45.78 -13.62
C ARG A 129 -64.67 45.16 -13.22
N LEU A 130 -64.69 43.84 -13.04
CA LEU A 130 -65.84 43.04 -12.62
C LEU A 130 -65.50 42.28 -11.34
N THR A 131 -66.40 42.28 -10.35
CA THR A 131 -66.33 41.45 -9.15
C THR A 131 -67.55 40.53 -9.11
N LEU A 132 -67.33 39.23 -9.09
CA LEU A 132 -68.34 38.20 -8.87
C LEU A 132 -68.28 37.76 -7.41
N LYS A 133 -69.38 37.94 -6.66
CA LYS A 133 -69.53 37.42 -5.30
C LYS A 133 -69.73 35.88 -5.31
N GLU A 134 -70.22 35.29 -4.22
CA GLU A 134 -70.07 33.85 -3.94
C GLU A 134 -71.02 32.91 -4.70
N ASN A 135 -72.21 33.38 -5.07
CA ASN A 135 -73.27 32.54 -5.62
C ASN A 135 -73.35 32.66 -7.15
N VAL A 136 -72.35 32.12 -7.85
CA VAL A 136 -72.29 32.12 -9.32
C VAL A 136 -72.23 30.68 -9.85
N SER A 137 -73.08 30.35 -10.82
CA SER A 137 -73.12 29.06 -11.51
C SER A 137 -73.15 29.27 -13.02
N ILE A 138 -72.01 29.13 -13.69
CA ILE A 138 -71.90 29.20 -15.15
C ILE A 138 -71.57 27.80 -15.63
N THR A 139 -72.55 27.05 -16.09
CA THR A 139 -72.40 25.65 -16.46
C THR A 139 -72.97 25.38 -17.85
N ASP A 140 -72.51 24.30 -18.49
CA ASP A 140 -72.95 23.91 -19.83
C ASP A 140 -72.69 24.95 -20.94
N VAL A 141 -71.63 25.78 -20.79
CA VAL A 141 -71.21 26.78 -21.78
C VAL A 141 -70.01 26.29 -22.61
N GLN A 142 -69.77 26.88 -23.79
CA GLN A 142 -68.55 26.59 -24.58
C GLN A 142 -67.29 27.27 -24.05
N LYS A 143 -67.43 28.47 -23.49
CA LYS A 143 -66.33 29.26 -22.91
C LYS A 143 -66.87 30.12 -21.76
N VAL A 144 -66.15 30.18 -20.65
CA VAL A 144 -66.64 30.77 -19.40
C VAL A 144 -66.31 32.26 -19.34
N MET A 145 -65.03 32.63 -19.42
CA MET A 145 -64.60 34.03 -19.26
C MET A 145 -63.55 34.44 -20.27
N GLU A 146 -63.55 35.71 -20.67
CA GLU A 146 -62.50 36.35 -21.44
C GLU A 146 -62.16 37.72 -20.84
N VAL A 147 -60.89 37.93 -20.49
CA VAL A 147 -60.35 39.20 -19.97
C VAL A 147 -59.27 39.70 -20.90
N GLU A 148 -59.51 40.85 -21.53
CA GLU A 148 -58.61 41.40 -22.54
C GLU A 148 -58.20 42.85 -22.24
N GLY A 149 -56.91 43.13 -22.35
CA GLY A 149 -56.36 44.49 -22.29
C GLY A 149 -55.86 44.90 -20.90
N SER A 150 -54.87 45.78 -20.89
CA SER A 150 -54.28 46.32 -19.66
C SER A 150 -55.33 47.08 -18.84
N GLY A 151 -55.36 46.82 -17.53
CA GLY A 151 -56.34 47.40 -16.60
C GLY A 151 -57.65 46.61 -16.47
N SER A 152 -57.93 45.68 -17.39
CA SER A 152 -59.12 44.83 -17.33
C SER A 152 -58.98 43.78 -16.23
N VAL A 153 -59.91 43.72 -15.27
CA VAL A 153 -59.85 42.80 -14.12
C VAL A 153 -61.16 42.06 -13.88
N ILE A 154 -61.12 40.73 -13.72
CA ILE A 154 -62.21 39.96 -13.11
C ILE A 154 -61.77 39.48 -11.72
N THR A 155 -62.56 39.75 -10.69
CA THR A 155 -62.41 39.19 -9.34
C THR A 155 -63.51 38.18 -9.07
N VAL A 156 -63.19 36.98 -8.61
CA VAL A 156 -64.13 35.87 -8.35
C VAL A 156 -64.03 35.43 -6.89
N ASN A 157 -65.12 35.56 -6.14
CA ASN A 157 -65.16 35.22 -4.71
C ASN A 157 -65.74 33.81 -4.44
N GLY A 158 -66.47 33.22 -5.39
CA GLY A 158 -67.02 31.86 -5.30
C GLY A 158 -67.80 31.47 -6.55
N GLY A 159 -68.11 30.18 -6.69
CA GLY A 159 -68.98 29.69 -7.76
C GLY A 159 -68.47 28.47 -8.54
N THR A 160 -69.36 27.88 -9.34
CA THR A 160 -69.10 26.74 -10.21
C THR A 160 -69.05 27.20 -11.66
N PHE A 161 -67.97 26.87 -12.36
CA PHE A 161 -67.71 27.22 -13.75
C PHE A 161 -67.44 25.95 -14.55
N GLY A 162 -68.32 25.59 -15.49
CA GLY A 162 -68.32 24.30 -16.17
C GLY A 162 -68.50 24.41 -17.67
N LEU A 163 -67.71 23.65 -18.43
CA LEU A 163 -67.94 23.46 -19.86
C LEU A 163 -69.08 22.49 -20.14
N LYS A 164 -69.67 22.60 -21.33
CA LYS A 164 -70.63 21.63 -21.87
C LYS A 164 -69.98 20.24 -22.06
N ASN A 165 -70.71 19.20 -21.64
CA ASN A 165 -70.26 17.80 -21.64
C ASN A 165 -69.96 17.25 -23.05
N ALA A 166 -70.81 17.54 -24.05
CA ALA A 166 -70.67 17.03 -25.41
C ALA A 166 -70.50 18.17 -26.43
N ILE A 167 -69.29 18.28 -27.01
CA ILE A 167 -69.03 19.03 -28.24
C ILE A 167 -68.41 18.03 -29.23
N GLU A 168 -68.93 18.00 -30.46
CA GLU A 168 -68.54 17.02 -31.49
C GLU A 168 -67.02 17.02 -31.74
N ALA A 169 -66.45 15.82 -31.75
CA ALA A 169 -65.07 15.57 -32.17
C ALA A 169 -64.92 15.95 -33.65
N GLY A 170 -64.10 16.96 -33.96
CA GLY A 170 -63.91 17.36 -35.36
C GLY A 170 -63.08 18.62 -35.64
N LYS A 171 -62.53 19.30 -34.61
CA LYS A 171 -61.57 20.39 -34.82
C LYS A 171 -60.38 20.15 -33.90
N ASP A 172 -59.18 20.08 -34.47
CA ASP A 172 -57.91 19.71 -33.83
C ASP A 172 -57.40 20.69 -32.74
N GLY A 173 -58.27 21.47 -32.09
CA GLY A 173 -57.92 22.48 -31.08
C GLY A 173 -58.52 22.14 -29.72
N GLY A 174 -57.69 22.04 -28.68
CA GLY A 174 -58.16 21.89 -27.30
C GLY A 174 -59.10 23.02 -26.86
N ARG A 175 -59.91 22.77 -25.82
CA ARG A 175 -60.92 23.71 -25.27
C ARG A 175 -60.31 24.61 -24.20
N VAL A 176 -60.70 25.89 -24.13
CA VAL A 176 -60.23 26.86 -23.12
C VAL A 176 -61.43 27.46 -22.38
N MET A 177 -61.42 27.47 -21.04
CA MET A 177 -62.54 27.98 -20.23
C MET A 177 -62.42 29.48 -19.94
N ILE A 178 -61.25 29.92 -19.45
CA ILE A 178 -60.97 31.31 -19.09
C ILE A 178 -59.76 31.77 -19.91
N GLU A 179 -59.92 32.83 -20.70
CA GLU A 179 -58.82 33.43 -21.46
C GLU A 179 -58.40 34.77 -20.83
N VAL A 180 -57.09 34.95 -20.64
CA VAL A 180 -56.47 36.18 -20.15
C VAL A 180 -55.48 36.68 -21.21
N LYS A 181 -55.77 37.84 -21.80
CA LYS A 181 -55.06 38.36 -22.97
C LYS A 181 -54.57 39.79 -22.76
N LYS A 182 -53.46 40.13 -23.42
CA LYS A 182 -52.97 41.51 -23.61
C LYS A 182 -52.90 42.34 -22.31
N GLY A 183 -52.46 41.72 -21.21
CA GLY A 183 -52.30 42.38 -19.90
C GLY A 183 -53.55 42.39 -19.01
N GLY A 184 -54.59 41.62 -19.35
CA GLY A 184 -55.74 41.39 -18.47
C GLY A 184 -55.37 40.64 -17.19
N LYS A 185 -56.24 40.74 -16.17
CA LYS A 185 -56.04 40.13 -14.85
C LYS A 185 -57.27 39.37 -14.36
N VAL A 186 -57.06 38.17 -13.83
CA VAL A 186 -58.08 37.41 -13.09
C VAL A 186 -57.63 37.24 -11.64
N VAL A 187 -58.49 37.54 -10.68
CA VAL A 187 -58.25 37.44 -9.24
C VAL A 187 -59.27 36.50 -8.63
N PHE A 188 -58.81 35.51 -7.86
CA PHE A 188 -59.65 34.66 -7.02
C PHE A 188 -59.46 35.08 -5.57
N ASP A 189 -60.53 35.51 -4.90
CA ASP A 189 -60.52 36.09 -3.55
C ASP A 189 -61.70 35.60 -2.70
N LYS A 190 -61.69 34.32 -2.32
CA LYS A 190 -62.68 33.78 -1.37
C LYS A 190 -62.23 34.07 0.06
N ARG A 191 -62.88 35.01 0.74
CA ARG A 191 -62.56 35.40 2.13
C ARG A 191 -63.47 34.69 3.15
N GLY A 192 -62.94 33.69 3.84
CA GLY A 192 -63.53 33.14 5.09
C GLY A 192 -64.57 32.01 4.93
N GLN A 193 -65.02 31.47 6.08
CA GLN A 193 -66.07 30.44 6.17
C GLN A 193 -67.45 31.03 5.86
N SER A 194 -67.72 31.30 4.59
CA SER A 194 -69.04 31.64 4.11
C SER A 194 -69.77 30.40 3.62
N ASN A 195 -71.10 30.39 3.75
CA ASN A 195 -71.98 29.30 3.31
C ASN A 195 -72.07 29.15 1.77
N GLY A 196 -71.42 30.03 1.00
CA GLY A 196 -71.31 29.93 -0.45
C GLY A 196 -70.35 28.82 -0.87
N GLY A 197 -70.75 28.01 -1.86
CA GLY A 197 -70.07 26.77 -2.26
C GLY A 197 -68.59 26.89 -2.66
N ASP A 198 -67.98 25.74 -2.91
CA ASP A 198 -66.59 25.63 -3.40
C ASP A 198 -66.39 26.39 -4.72
N LEU A 199 -65.19 26.93 -4.93
CA LEU A 199 -64.82 27.55 -6.20
C LEU A 199 -64.30 26.46 -7.15
N THR A 200 -65.14 26.04 -8.09
CA THR A 200 -64.88 24.87 -8.94
C THR A 200 -64.86 25.25 -10.41
N ILE A 201 -63.80 24.83 -11.12
CA ILE A 201 -63.61 24.95 -12.57
C ILE A 201 -63.62 23.52 -13.15
N SER A 202 -64.67 23.15 -13.88
CA SER A 202 -64.89 21.79 -14.37
C SER A 202 -64.90 21.70 -15.89
N GLY A 203 -64.11 20.78 -16.45
CA GLY A 203 -64.01 20.54 -17.90
C GLY A 203 -65.21 19.80 -18.53
N GLY A 204 -66.19 19.38 -17.73
CA GLY A 204 -67.34 18.57 -18.18
C GLY A 204 -67.03 17.08 -18.37
N GLU A 205 -68.07 16.25 -18.47
CA GLU A 205 -68.02 14.81 -18.66
C GLU A 205 -67.93 14.40 -20.14
N GLY A 206 -67.00 13.50 -20.50
CA GLY A 206 -66.88 12.94 -21.86
C GLY A 206 -65.82 13.57 -22.79
N ALA A 207 -64.97 14.46 -22.29
CA ALA A 207 -63.93 15.11 -23.11
C ALA A 207 -62.86 14.12 -23.63
N MET A 208 -62.76 13.96 -24.96
CA MET A 208 -61.67 13.21 -25.62
C MET A 208 -60.51 14.12 -26.10
N THR A 209 -60.57 15.43 -25.81
CA THR A 209 -59.58 16.44 -26.23
C THR A 209 -58.99 17.18 -25.03
N THR A 210 -57.86 17.88 -25.21
CA THR A 210 -57.22 18.71 -24.18
C THR A 210 -58.19 19.81 -23.70
N VAL A 211 -58.31 19.98 -22.38
CA VAL A 211 -59.13 21.01 -21.71
C VAL A 211 -58.24 21.89 -20.83
N THR A 212 -58.21 23.18 -21.16
CA THR A 212 -57.47 24.22 -20.44
C THR A 212 -58.42 25.03 -19.56
N GLY A 213 -58.17 25.08 -18.25
CA GLY A 213 -58.93 25.89 -17.31
C GLY A 213 -58.71 27.39 -17.56
N ILE A 214 -57.48 27.86 -17.39
CA ILE A 214 -57.08 29.25 -17.63
C ILE A 214 -55.97 29.29 -18.67
N GLU A 215 -56.14 30.03 -19.76
CA GLU A 215 -55.08 30.30 -20.74
C GLU A 215 -54.64 31.76 -20.68
N VAL A 216 -53.35 32.01 -20.47
CA VAL A 216 -52.70 33.32 -20.55
C VAL A 216 -51.96 33.43 -21.89
N SER A 217 -52.36 34.37 -22.75
CA SER A 217 -51.83 34.48 -24.11
C SER A 217 -51.64 35.93 -24.59
N GLY A 218 -51.07 36.10 -25.79
CA GLY A 218 -50.73 37.41 -26.35
C GLY A 218 -49.49 38.04 -25.68
N THR A 219 -49.60 39.31 -25.28
CA THR A 219 -48.50 40.09 -24.68
C THR A 219 -48.48 40.04 -23.14
N GLY A 220 -49.01 38.99 -22.52
CA GLY A 220 -48.96 38.76 -21.06
C GLY A 220 -50.33 38.83 -20.37
N GLY A 221 -50.34 38.59 -19.06
CA GLY A 221 -51.53 38.60 -18.21
C GLY A 221 -51.22 38.11 -16.79
N GLU A 222 -52.11 38.41 -15.84
CA GLU A 222 -51.95 38.07 -14.43
C GLU A 222 -53.09 37.18 -13.92
N VAL A 223 -52.74 36.11 -13.20
CA VAL A 223 -53.70 35.25 -12.48
C VAL A 223 -53.33 35.28 -10.99
N GLU A 224 -54.15 35.92 -10.17
CA GLU A 224 -53.92 36.05 -8.73
C GLU A 224 -54.90 35.14 -7.97
N MET A 225 -54.41 34.29 -7.07
CA MET A 225 -55.18 33.49 -6.14
C MET A 225 -54.81 33.89 -4.72
N ARG A 226 -55.67 34.67 -4.06
CA ARG A 226 -55.35 35.26 -2.76
C ARG A 226 -55.26 34.22 -1.65
N LYS A 227 -54.40 34.49 -0.68
CA LYS A 227 -54.21 33.69 0.53
C LYS A 227 -55.55 33.36 1.19
N GLY A 228 -55.77 32.07 1.46
CA GLY A 228 -57.01 31.54 2.01
C GLY A 228 -58.04 31.08 0.97
N THR A 229 -57.81 31.37 -0.32
CA THR A 229 -58.65 30.89 -1.42
C THR A 229 -58.20 29.50 -1.88
N THR A 230 -59.15 28.60 -2.13
CA THR A 230 -58.93 27.30 -2.78
C THR A 230 -59.71 27.25 -4.09
N VAL A 231 -59.04 26.95 -5.20
CA VAL A 231 -59.65 26.74 -6.53
C VAL A 231 -59.56 25.25 -6.88
N ASN A 232 -60.70 24.60 -7.11
CA ASN A 232 -60.77 23.20 -7.50
C ASN A 232 -60.88 23.09 -9.02
N PHE A 233 -59.90 22.47 -9.66
CA PHE A 233 -59.96 22.11 -11.07
C PHE A 233 -60.30 20.63 -11.21
N GLU A 234 -61.43 20.36 -11.82
CA GLU A 234 -61.94 19.00 -12.03
C GLU A 234 -62.03 18.69 -13.52
N ARG A 235 -61.58 17.49 -13.91
CA ARG A 235 -61.69 17.00 -15.30
C ARG A 235 -61.00 17.92 -16.33
N VAL A 236 -59.97 18.67 -15.91
CA VAL A 236 -59.12 19.48 -16.80
C VAL A 236 -57.82 18.75 -17.10
N THR A 237 -57.24 18.95 -18.30
CA THR A 237 -55.91 18.44 -18.63
C THR A 237 -54.82 19.46 -18.31
N GLU A 238 -55.13 20.76 -18.40
CA GLU A 238 -54.19 21.87 -18.15
C GLU A 238 -54.91 22.92 -17.28
N ALA A 239 -54.56 23.08 -16.00
CA ALA A 239 -55.30 24.01 -15.13
C ALA A 239 -55.00 25.47 -15.49
N ILE A 240 -53.72 25.81 -15.63
CA ILE A 240 -53.23 27.12 -16.06
C ILE A 240 -52.20 26.90 -17.17
N LYS A 241 -52.46 27.44 -18.36
CA LYS A 241 -51.61 27.37 -19.53
C LYS A 241 -51.11 28.76 -19.90
N ILE A 242 -49.83 28.87 -20.24
CA ILE A 242 -49.18 30.12 -20.62
C ILE A 242 -48.56 29.94 -22.01
N LYS A 243 -49.04 30.72 -22.98
CA LYS A 243 -48.60 30.68 -24.40
C LYS A 243 -48.00 31.99 -24.92
N GLY A 244 -48.03 33.06 -24.12
CA GLY A 244 -47.59 34.39 -24.54
C GLY A 244 -46.09 34.49 -24.88
N SER A 245 -45.72 35.51 -25.67
CA SER A 245 -44.33 35.87 -25.96
C SER A 245 -43.73 36.88 -24.97
N ALA A 246 -44.55 37.41 -24.06
CA ALA A 246 -44.17 38.37 -23.02
C ALA A 246 -44.29 37.75 -21.61
N GLU A 247 -44.11 38.57 -20.57
CA GLU A 247 -44.12 38.12 -19.16
C GLU A 247 -45.56 37.87 -18.65
N ALA A 248 -45.78 36.70 -18.04
CA ALA A 248 -47.02 36.33 -17.38
C ALA A 248 -46.78 36.05 -15.89
N THR A 249 -47.76 36.32 -15.04
CA THR A 249 -47.63 36.14 -13.58
C THR A 249 -48.78 35.33 -13.02
N VAL A 250 -48.49 34.33 -12.19
CA VAL A 250 -49.46 33.54 -11.43
C VAL A 250 -49.09 33.61 -9.94
N SER A 251 -49.88 34.23 -9.07
CA SER A 251 -49.43 34.51 -7.69
C SER A 251 -50.55 34.53 -6.64
N GLY A 252 -50.25 34.77 -5.35
CA GLY A 252 -51.23 35.31 -4.40
C GLY A 252 -51.41 34.59 -3.05
N GLY A 253 -50.81 33.42 -2.83
CA GLY A 253 -50.89 32.68 -1.55
C GLY A 253 -51.98 31.61 -1.47
N GLY A 254 -52.78 31.42 -2.50
CA GLY A 254 -53.91 30.48 -2.55
C GLY A 254 -53.52 29.02 -2.80
N THR A 255 -54.53 28.14 -2.77
CA THR A 255 -54.43 26.70 -3.06
C THR A 255 -55.11 26.34 -4.37
N ILE A 256 -54.44 25.56 -5.22
CA ILE A 256 -54.98 24.96 -6.43
C ILE A 256 -55.09 23.46 -6.21
N ASN A 257 -56.32 22.94 -6.17
CA ASN A 257 -56.57 21.50 -6.18
C ASN A 257 -56.79 21.05 -7.63
N VAL A 258 -56.12 19.98 -8.08
CA VAL A 258 -56.35 19.40 -9.40
C VAL A 258 -56.59 17.90 -9.29
N THR A 259 -57.73 17.43 -9.81
CA THR A 259 -58.02 16.00 -9.92
C THR A 259 -57.70 15.52 -11.34
N GLY A 260 -56.72 14.62 -11.45
CA GLY A 260 -56.21 14.09 -12.70
C GLY A 260 -57.29 13.45 -13.56
N SER A 261 -57.31 13.81 -14.84
CA SER A 261 -58.12 13.12 -15.85
C SER A 261 -57.50 11.74 -16.19
N GLY A 262 -58.24 10.84 -16.85
CA GLY A 262 -57.75 9.49 -17.19
C GLY A 262 -56.44 9.45 -18.01
N GLY A 263 -56.05 10.56 -18.64
CA GLY A 263 -54.76 10.74 -19.35
C GLY A 263 -53.70 11.56 -18.59
N GLY A 264 -53.98 11.99 -17.36
CA GLY A 264 -53.14 12.89 -16.57
C GLY A 264 -53.50 14.36 -16.73
N SER A 265 -53.06 15.19 -15.79
CA SER A 265 -53.30 16.64 -15.79
C SER A 265 -52.04 17.42 -15.41
N THR A 266 -51.86 18.62 -15.96
CA THR A 266 -50.78 19.55 -15.63
C THR A 266 -51.37 20.78 -14.97
N VAL A 267 -50.81 21.23 -13.84
CA VAL A 267 -51.35 22.39 -13.13
C VAL A 267 -50.90 23.70 -13.77
N VAL A 268 -49.59 23.90 -13.94
CA VAL A 268 -49.05 25.06 -14.67
C VAL A 268 -48.27 24.57 -15.90
N LYS A 269 -48.67 24.97 -17.10
CA LYS A 269 -48.00 24.61 -18.35
C LYS A 269 -47.50 25.84 -19.11
N MET A 270 -46.23 25.85 -19.51
CA MET A 270 -45.61 26.89 -20.32
C MET A 270 -45.25 26.34 -21.72
N GLU A 271 -45.81 26.96 -22.77
CA GLU A 271 -45.56 26.62 -24.19
C GLU A 271 -45.22 27.85 -25.07
N GLY A 272 -45.12 29.04 -24.46
CA GLY A 272 -44.72 30.27 -25.16
C GLY A 272 -43.20 30.46 -25.20
N SER A 273 -42.70 31.35 -26.05
CA SER A 273 -41.28 31.76 -26.03
C SER A 273 -40.93 32.78 -24.93
N GLY A 274 -41.93 33.28 -24.20
CA GLY A 274 -41.78 34.29 -23.15
C GLY A 274 -41.29 33.77 -21.80
N LYS A 275 -41.55 34.56 -20.73
CA LYS A 275 -41.23 34.24 -19.33
C LYS A 275 -42.52 34.18 -18.50
N ALA A 276 -42.58 33.27 -17.54
CA ALA A 276 -43.68 33.18 -16.59
C ALA A 276 -43.18 33.07 -15.16
N ASP A 277 -43.73 33.89 -14.26
CA ASP A 277 -43.40 33.88 -12.84
C ASP A 277 -44.58 33.33 -12.04
N VAL A 278 -44.34 32.26 -11.29
CA VAL A 278 -45.32 31.63 -10.40
C VAL A 278 -44.85 31.80 -8.95
N MET A 279 -45.62 32.48 -8.13
CA MET A 279 -45.16 32.92 -6.81
C MET A 279 -46.14 32.61 -5.69
N SER A 280 -45.63 32.02 -4.60
CA SER A 280 -46.38 31.84 -3.35
C SER A 280 -47.71 31.08 -3.55
N LEU A 281 -47.67 29.85 -4.05
CA LEU A 281 -48.88 29.04 -4.28
C LEU A 281 -48.72 27.64 -3.71
N THR A 282 -49.84 27.06 -3.25
CA THR A 282 -49.93 25.64 -2.94
C THR A 282 -50.69 24.92 -4.04
N ILE A 283 -50.09 23.92 -4.65
CA ILE A 283 -50.69 23.07 -5.66
C ILE A 283 -50.83 21.68 -5.07
N ASN A 284 -52.03 21.10 -5.11
CA ASN A 284 -52.34 19.80 -4.53
C ASN A 284 -53.02 18.89 -5.58
N GLY A 285 -52.34 17.80 -5.94
CA GLY A 285 -52.80 16.87 -6.97
C GLY A 285 -53.51 15.63 -6.45
N SER A 286 -54.56 15.19 -7.14
CA SER A 286 -55.20 13.87 -6.97
C SER A 286 -55.09 13.07 -8.29
N GLY A 287 -54.88 11.75 -8.24
CA GLY A 287 -54.62 10.96 -9.45
C GLY A 287 -53.25 11.24 -10.10
N THR A 288 -53.19 11.21 -11.44
CA THR A 288 -51.96 11.46 -12.22
C THR A 288 -51.81 12.95 -12.52
N VAL A 289 -50.89 13.63 -11.82
CA VAL A 289 -50.73 15.09 -11.91
C VAL A 289 -49.27 15.51 -12.04
N THR A 290 -49.00 16.39 -13.01
CA THR A 290 -47.75 17.15 -13.14
C THR A 290 -47.95 18.54 -12.53
N GLY A 291 -47.14 18.94 -11.56
CA GLY A 291 -47.26 20.27 -10.93
C GLY A 291 -46.95 21.41 -11.91
N ALA A 292 -45.78 21.36 -12.55
CA ALA A 292 -45.38 22.33 -13.57
C ALA A 292 -44.77 21.63 -14.80
N GLU A 293 -45.13 22.07 -16.01
CA GLU A 293 -44.52 21.61 -17.26
C GLU A 293 -44.04 22.79 -18.13
N VAL A 294 -42.85 22.69 -18.71
CA VAL A 294 -42.28 23.69 -19.63
C VAL A 294 -41.84 22.98 -20.91
N SER A 295 -42.41 23.34 -22.06
CA SER A 295 -41.99 22.83 -23.38
C SER A 295 -41.14 23.82 -24.17
N SER A 296 -41.32 25.11 -23.91
CA SER A 296 -40.58 26.25 -24.49
C SER A 296 -40.63 27.45 -23.52
N GLY A 297 -39.78 28.45 -23.73
CA GLY A 297 -39.72 29.65 -22.88
C GLY A 297 -39.11 29.39 -21.50
N THR A 298 -39.32 30.32 -20.56
CA THR A 298 -38.80 30.24 -19.19
C THR A 298 -39.94 30.27 -18.15
N LEU A 299 -39.95 29.30 -17.23
CA LEU A 299 -40.83 29.31 -16.07
C LEU A 299 -40.01 29.46 -14.78
N GLU A 300 -40.38 30.43 -13.95
CA GLU A 300 -39.78 30.69 -12.64
C GLU A 300 -40.78 30.39 -11.52
N LEU A 301 -40.43 29.49 -10.60
CA LEU A 301 -41.24 29.14 -9.44
C LEU A 301 -40.56 29.68 -8.17
N THR A 302 -41.25 30.53 -7.42
CA THR A 302 -40.75 31.12 -6.17
C THR A 302 -41.73 30.87 -5.03
N LYS A 303 -41.29 30.18 -3.97
CA LYS A 303 -42.11 29.80 -2.81
C LYS A 303 -43.36 29.00 -3.20
N VAL A 304 -43.19 28.07 -4.14
CA VAL A 304 -44.28 27.20 -4.61
C VAL A 304 -44.21 25.85 -3.92
N THR A 305 -45.35 25.38 -3.42
CA THR A 305 -45.51 24.08 -2.78
C THR A 305 -46.32 23.16 -3.68
N LEU A 306 -45.70 22.11 -4.21
CA LEU A 306 -46.34 21.07 -5.00
C LEU A 306 -46.55 19.83 -4.12
N LYS A 307 -47.79 19.39 -3.90
CA LYS A 307 -48.15 18.27 -3.03
C LYS A 307 -48.91 17.19 -3.80
N ASN A 308 -48.68 15.93 -3.42
CA ASN A 308 -49.39 14.76 -3.95
C ASN A 308 -49.31 14.66 -5.48
N VAL A 309 -48.20 15.06 -6.07
CA VAL A 309 -47.99 15.06 -7.53
C VAL A 309 -47.28 13.78 -7.98
N THR A 310 -47.55 13.34 -9.21
CA THR A 310 -46.83 12.22 -9.85
C THR A 310 -45.52 12.70 -10.46
N THR A 311 -45.52 13.92 -10.99
CA THR A 311 -44.31 14.65 -11.38
C THR A 311 -44.36 16.05 -10.80
N GLY A 312 -43.34 16.47 -10.06
CA GLY A 312 -43.31 17.84 -9.52
C GLY A 312 -43.19 18.87 -10.62
N ALA A 313 -42.03 18.91 -11.26
CA ALA A 313 -41.79 19.77 -12.41
C ALA A 313 -41.19 18.98 -13.57
N LYS A 314 -41.57 19.33 -14.80
CA LYS A 314 -41.17 18.65 -16.02
C LYS A 314 -40.75 19.64 -17.07
N VAL A 315 -39.57 19.46 -17.65
CA VAL A 315 -39.10 20.27 -18.77
C VAL A 315 -38.90 19.37 -19.97
N THR A 316 -39.45 19.80 -21.10
CA THR A 316 -39.36 19.15 -22.41
C THR A 316 -38.94 20.19 -23.46
N GLY A 317 -38.73 19.77 -24.71
CA GLY A 317 -38.42 20.69 -25.80
C GLY A 317 -37.18 21.56 -25.53
N SER A 318 -37.31 22.87 -25.75
CA SER A 318 -36.28 23.90 -25.52
C SER A 318 -36.61 24.78 -24.30
N GLY A 319 -37.43 24.27 -23.36
CA GLY A 319 -37.83 25.01 -22.18
C GLY A 319 -36.70 25.19 -21.15
N THR A 320 -36.81 26.25 -20.35
CA THR A 320 -36.00 26.51 -19.16
C THR A 320 -36.88 26.59 -17.92
N LEU A 321 -36.50 25.89 -16.85
CA LEU A 321 -37.15 25.97 -15.55
C LEU A 321 -36.19 26.51 -14.49
N LYS A 322 -36.65 27.45 -13.68
CA LYS A 322 -35.97 27.92 -12.47
C LYS A 322 -36.90 27.77 -11.27
N VAL A 323 -36.47 27.05 -10.24
CA VAL A 323 -37.17 26.98 -8.95
C VAL A 323 -36.28 27.64 -7.92
N LEU A 324 -36.67 28.80 -7.41
CA LEU A 324 -35.84 29.60 -6.51
C LEU A 324 -35.97 29.23 -5.04
N GLU A 325 -37.16 28.75 -4.65
CA GLU A 325 -37.51 28.27 -3.31
C GLU A 325 -38.81 27.48 -3.46
N GLY A 326 -38.94 26.33 -2.80
CA GLY A 326 -40.18 25.56 -2.84
C GLY A 326 -40.08 24.15 -2.32
N THR A 327 -41.22 23.47 -2.25
CA THR A 327 -41.34 22.10 -1.76
C THR A 327 -42.08 21.24 -2.78
N ILE A 328 -41.56 20.07 -3.10
CA ILE A 328 -42.15 19.09 -4.01
C ILE A 328 -42.35 17.78 -3.24
N THR A 329 -43.59 17.38 -3.01
CA THR A 329 -43.94 16.14 -2.33
C THR A 329 -44.72 15.23 -3.29
N GLY A 330 -44.16 14.08 -3.60
CA GLY A 330 -44.72 13.12 -4.56
C GLY A 330 -45.72 12.13 -3.97
N LYS A 331 -46.04 11.08 -4.74
CA LYS A 331 -46.90 9.93 -4.38
C LYS A 331 -46.14 8.61 -4.20
N GLY A 332 -44.87 8.67 -3.81
CA GLY A 332 -44.00 7.51 -3.53
C GLY A 332 -43.35 6.86 -4.75
N THR A 333 -44.05 6.74 -5.89
CA THR A 333 -43.53 6.16 -7.15
C THR A 333 -43.18 7.20 -8.22
N GLY A 334 -43.46 8.48 -7.96
CA GLY A 334 -43.30 9.58 -8.92
C GLY A 334 -41.86 10.10 -9.06
N THR A 335 -41.73 11.13 -9.89
CA THR A 335 -40.48 11.87 -10.12
C THR A 335 -40.60 13.29 -9.55
N GLY A 336 -39.63 13.76 -8.77
CA GLY A 336 -39.62 15.14 -8.26
C GLY A 336 -39.48 16.15 -9.39
N VAL A 337 -38.36 16.11 -10.11
CA VAL A 337 -38.10 16.97 -11.27
C VAL A 337 -37.59 16.15 -12.46
N TYR A 338 -38.21 16.34 -13.62
CA TYR A 338 -37.78 15.75 -14.89
C TYR A 338 -37.14 16.82 -15.78
N ALA A 339 -35.82 16.77 -15.92
CA ALA A 339 -34.99 17.67 -16.71
C ALA A 339 -34.72 17.07 -18.10
N GLY A 340 -35.71 17.19 -18.99
CA GLY A 340 -35.63 16.80 -20.40
C GLY A 340 -35.61 17.99 -21.36
N GLY A 341 -35.23 19.18 -20.91
CA GLY A 341 -35.20 20.45 -21.66
C GLY A 341 -33.80 21.00 -21.91
N GLU A 342 -33.66 22.31 -22.08
CA GLU A 342 -32.35 22.95 -22.25
C GLU A 342 -31.66 23.19 -20.91
N LYS A 343 -32.38 23.74 -19.93
CA LYS A 343 -31.83 24.08 -18.62
C LYS A 343 -32.84 23.94 -17.49
N VAL A 344 -32.43 23.32 -16.39
CA VAL A 344 -33.18 23.27 -15.13
C VAL A 344 -32.30 23.80 -14.01
N THR A 345 -32.79 24.77 -13.25
CA THR A 345 -32.10 25.30 -12.06
C THR A 345 -33.00 25.14 -10.84
N LEU A 346 -32.51 24.44 -9.82
CA LEU A 346 -33.16 24.29 -8.52
C LEU A 346 -32.32 24.99 -7.47
N ASN A 347 -32.91 25.90 -6.71
CA ASN A 347 -32.26 26.59 -5.60
C ASN A 347 -33.15 26.45 -4.36
N THR A 348 -32.56 25.98 -3.25
CA THR A 348 -33.29 25.81 -1.97
C THR A 348 -34.64 25.09 -2.15
N VAL A 349 -34.61 23.93 -2.80
CA VAL A 349 -35.80 23.10 -3.07
C VAL A 349 -35.78 21.84 -2.22
N GLU A 350 -36.88 21.56 -1.53
CA GLU A 350 -37.11 20.28 -0.85
C GLU A 350 -37.91 19.35 -1.76
N ILE A 351 -37.35 18.18 -2.08
CA ILE A 351 -38.04 17.12 -2.84
C ILE A 351 -38.18 15.91 -1.91
N SER A 352 -39.39 15.39 -1.74
CA SER A 352 -39.65 14.23 -0.88
C SER A 352 -40.77 13.33 -1.39
N GLN A 353 -40.85 12.11 -0.86
CA GLN A 353 -41.87 11.11 -1.20
C GLN A 353 -41.94 10.79 -2.70
N VAL A 354 -40.79 10.66 -3.34
CA VAL A 354 -40.66 10.32 -4.77
C VAL A 354 -39.71 9.12 -4.95
N MET A 355 -39.89 8.35 -6.01
CA MET A 355 -38.98 7.27 -6.36
C MET A 355 -37.73 7.81 -7.07
N THR A 356 -37.90 8.82 -7.91
CA THR A 356 -36.78 9.53 -8.55
C THR A 356 -36.78 10.98 -8.09
N GLY A 357 -35.71 11.44 -7.44
CA GLY A 357 -35.61 12.83 -6.98
C GLY A 357 -35.56 13.79 -8.16
N VAL A 358 -34.50 13.69 -8.96
CA VAL A 358 -34.35 14.40 -10.23
C VAL A 358 -33.87 13.45 -11.32
N GLU A 359 -34.56 13.45 -12.45
CA GLU A 359 -34.18 12.70 -13.66
C GLU A 359 -33.70 13.67 -14.73
N ALA A 360 -32.45 13.55 -15.18
CA ALA A 360 -31.90 14.36 -16.27
C ALA A 360 -31.51 13.48 -17.45
N ILE A 361 -32.11 13.77 -18.61
CA ILE A 361 -31.90 12.99 -19.84
C ILE A 361 -31.23 13.82 -20.94
N LYS A 362 -31.21 15.15 -20.81
CA LYS A 362 -30.54 16.09 -21.73
C LYS A 362 -30.39 17.48 -21.08
N GLY A 363 -29.58 18.33 -21.68
CA GLY A 363 -29.43 19.73 -21.27
C GLY A 363 -28.57 19.90 -20.01
N GLN A 364 -28.71 21.05 -19.35
CA GLN A 364 -27.96 21.40 -18.14
C GLN A 364 -28.87 21.38 -16.90
N LEU A 365 -28.56 20.51 -15.93
CA LEU A 365 -29.15 20.53 -14.59
C LEU A 365 -28.21 21.25 -13.61
N VAL A 366 -28.73 22.26 -12.91
CA VAL A 366 -28.01 22.97 -11.84
C VAL A 366 -28.85 22.93 -10.57
N ILE A 367 -28.28 22.43 -9.47
CA ILE A 367 -28.91 22.38 -8.15
C ILE A 367 -28.00 23.13 -7.17
N ASN A 368 -28.54 24.16 -6.53
CA ASN A 368 -27.79 25.07 -5.66
C ASN A 368 -28.50 25.24 -4.31
N GLY A 369 -27.83 25.95 -3.41
CA GLY A 369 -28.37 26.34 -2.11
C GLY A 369 -28.46 25.15 -1.16
N THR A 370 -29.45 25.15 -0.28
CA THR A 370 -29.68 24.07 0.70
C THR A 370 -30.72 23.07 0.21
N SER A 371 -30.73 22.77 -1.10
CA SER A 371 -31.72 21.85 -1.68
C SER A 371 -31.57 20.44 -1.09
N THR A 372 -32.68 19.80 -0.74
CA THR A 372 -32.70 18.46 -0.13
C THR A 372 -33.53 17.52 -0.97
N ILE A 373 -33.00 16.34 -1.28
CA ILE A 373 -33.68 15.32 -2.08
C ILE A 373 -33.81 14.05 -1.25
N THR A 374 -35.06 13.69 -0.94
CA THR A 374 -35.39 12.49 -0.18
C THR A 374 -36.19 11.52 -1.04
N VAL A 375 -35.65 10.33 -1.29
CA VAL A 375 -36.29 9.32 -2.14
C VAL A 375 -36.77 8.10 -1.37
N THR A 376 -37.84 7.49 -1.85
CA THR A 376 -38.41 6.26 -1.29
C THR A 376 -37.48 5.06 -1.47
N ASP A 377 -37.77 3.97 -0.75
CA ASP A 377 -36.97 2.75 -0.85
C ASP A 377 -36.92 2.21 -2.30
N GLY A 378 -35.72 1.81 -2.74
CA GLY A 378 -35.44 1.42 -4.13
C GLY A 378 -35.31 2.59 -5.12
N GLY A 379 -35.49 3.83 -4.67
CA GLY A 379 -35.43 5.03 -5.48
C GLY A 379 -34.01 5.50 -5.85
N THR A 380 -33.95 6.49 -6.74
CA THR A 380 -32.71 7.17 -7.15
C THR A 380 -32.78 8.66 -6.88
N GLY A 381 -31.84 9.21 -6.11
CA GLY A 381 -31.78 10.65 -5.81
C GLY A 381 -31.62 11.51 -7.07
N LEU A 382 -30.47 11.38 -7.73
CA LEU A 382 -30.18 11.99 -9.03
C LEU A 382 -29.93 10.90 -10.08
N ASN A 383 -30.77 10.83 -11.11
CA ASN A 383 -30.63 9.91 -12.22
C ASN A 383 -30.24 10.68 -13.50
N ILE A 384 -28.96 10.68 -13.85
CA ILE A 384 -28.40 11.46 -14.97
C ILE A 384 -28.01 10.51 -16.11
N THR A 385 -28.86 10.42 -17.14
CA THR A 385 -28.63 9.54 -18.29
C THR A 385 -28.24 10.30 -19.57
N GLY A 386 -28.38 11.63 -19.58
CA GLY A 386 -27.88 12.50 -20.63
C GLY A 386 -27.81 13.96 -20.18
N GLY A 387 -27.05 14.78 -20.92
CA GLY A 387 -26.72 16.15 -20.49
C GLY A 387 -25.70 16.21 -19.35
N SER A 388 -25.48 17.39 -18.81
CA SER A 388 -24.58 17.66 -17.68
C SER A 388 -25.36 18.04 -16.42
N ALA A 389 -24.80 17.71 -15.26
CA ALA A 389 -25.42 18.01 -13.96
C ALA A 389 -24.40 18.61 -13.00
N THR A 390 -24.80 19.63 -12.25
CA THR A 390 -24.00 20.23 -11.18
C THR A 390 -24.86 20.42 -9.95
N MET A 391 -24.45 19.85 -8.82
CA MET A 391 -25.04 20.10 -7.50
C MET A 391 -24.01 20.78 -6.59
N MET A 392 -24.35 21.96 -6.08
CA MET A 392 -23.53 22.76 -5.15
C MET A 392 -24.27 22.92 -3.82
N GLY A 393 -23.82 22.20 -2.79
CA GLY A 393 -24.47 22.15 -1.48
C GLY A 393 -25.64 21.18 -1.44
N GLY A 394 -26.28 21.11 -0.27
CA GLY A 394 -27.49 20.32 -0.05
C GLY A 394 -27.27 18.85 0.27
N SER A 395 -28.35 18.09 0.33
CA SER A 395 -28.31 16.67 0.70
C SER A 395 -29.19 15.80 -0.18
N ILE A 396 -28.78 14.54 -0.32
CA ILE A 396 -29.51 13.47 -0.98
C ILE A 396 -29.62 12.32 0.02
N THR A 397 -30.83 11.88 0.32
CA THR A 397 -31.10 10.86 1.35
C THR A 397 -32.11 9.83 0.88
N GLY A 398 -31.82 8.54 1.09
CA GLY A 398 -32.77 7.45 0.86
C GLY A 398 -33.58 7.13 2.12
N THR A 399 -34.77 6.55 1.99
CA THR A 399 -35.57 6.13 3.17
C THR A 399 -35.50 4.63 3.50
N GLY A 400 -34.80 3.83 2.70
CA GLY A 400 -34.82 2.35 2.81
C GLY A 400 -33.79 1.74 3.77
N GLY A 401 -32.82 2.53 4.25
CA GLY A 401 -31.75 2.06 5.15
C GLY A 401 -30.93 0.89 4.60
N ALA A 402 -30.37 0.07 5.49
CA ALA A 402 -29.41 -0.99 5.18
C ALA A 402 -29.90 -2.16 4.29
N ARG A 403 -31.22 -2.29 4.04
CA ARG A 403 -31.78 -3.30 3.11
C ARG A 403 -32.20 -2.72 1.76
N SER A 404 -32.03 -1.41 1.58
CA SER A 404 -32.46 -0.71 0.39
C SER A 404 -31.65 -1.12 -0.84
N ARG A 405 -32.29 -1.05 -2.01
CA ARG A 405 -31.59 -1.12 -3.32
C ARG A 405 -31.43 0.26 -3.97
N SER A 406 -31.58 1.33 -3.17
CA SER A 406 -31.57 2.71 -3.63
C SER A 406 -30.17 3.20 -4.02
N THR A 407 -30.15 4.19 -4.91
CA THR A 407 -28.93 4.86 -5.41
C THR A 407 -28.99 6.35 -5.13
N GLY A 408 -27.95 6.94 -4.56
CA GLY A 408 -27.89 8.38 -4.32
C GLY A 408 -27.78 9.14 -5.64
N VAL A 409 -26.71 8.91 -6.39
CA VAL A 409 -26.47 9.54 -7.70
C VAL A 409 -26.05 8.49 -8.73
N TYR A 410 -26.76 8.44 -9.85
CA TYR A 410 -26.40 7.65 -11.02
C TYR A 410 -25.95 8.57 -12.17
N ALA A 411 -24.68 8.45 -12.58
CA ALA A 411 -24.05 9.18 -13.67
C ALA A 411 -23.82 8.25 -14.88
N GLY A 412 -24.86 8.13 -15.71
CA GLY A 412 -24.89 7.36 -16.96
C GLY A 412 -24.71 8.18 -18.24
N THR A 413 -24.41 9.48 -18.13
CA THR A 413 -24.17 10.41 -19.23
C THR A 413 -22.73 10.37 -19.74
N SER A 414 -22.50 10.75 -21.00
CA SER A 414 -21.15 10.96 -21.55
C SER A 414 -20.53 12.31 -21.18
N GLU A 415 -21.30 13.21 -20.58
CA GLU A 415 -20.85 14.53 -20.12
C GLU A 415 -20.37 14.50 -18.66
N THR A 416 -20.15 15.69 -18.07
CA THR A 416 -19.67 15.84 -16.70
C THR A 416 -20.82 15.92 -15.69
N VAL A 417 -20.70 15.17 -14.59
CA VAL A 417 -21.55 15.29 -13.40
C VAL A 417 -20.69 15.79 -12.24
N THR A 418 -21.04 16.95 -11.67
CA THR A 418 -20.27 17.59 -10.58
C THR A 418 -21.08 17.64 -9.28
N LEU A 419 -20.49 17.17 -8.19
CA LEU A 419 -21.04 17.22 -6.83
C LEU A 419 -20.06 18.00 -5.94
N ASN A 420 -20.45 19.17 -5.45
CA ASN A 420 -19.63 20.03 -4.60
C ASN A 420 -20.32 20.26 -3.25
N THR A 421 -19.66 19.87 -2.15
CA THR A 421 -20.21 20.03 -0.79
C THR A 421 -21.58 19.36 -0.62
N VAL A 422 -21.75 18.15 -1.16
CA VAL A 422 -23.02 17.41 -1.11
C VAL A 422 -22.95 16.30 -0.07
N GLU A 423 -24.00 16.18 0.74
CA GLU A 423 -24.18 15.08 1.68
C GLU A 423 -25.04 13.98 1.08
N ILE A 424 -24.53 12.76 0.97
CA ILE A 424 -25.24 11.59 0.44
C ILE A 424 -25.32 10.55 1.54
N SER A 425 -26.52 10.11 1.94
CA SER A 425 -26.69 9.16 3.03
C SER A 425 -27.88 8.20 2.87
N GLN A 426 -27.86 7.09 3.62
CA GLN A 426 -28.94 6.09 3.64
C GLN A 426 -29.19 5.38 2.29
N PHE A 427 -28.10 5.15 1.53
CA PHE A 427 -28.12 4.39 0.28
C PHE A 427 -27.24 3.14 0.38
N MET A 428 -27.57 2.11 -0.41
CA MET A 428 -26.67 0.99 -0.67
C MET A 428 -25.61 1.39 -1.72
N ALA A 429 -25.99 2.19 -2.71
CA ALA A 429 -25.11 2.76 -3.72
C ALA A 429 -25.06 4.29 -3.54
N GLY A 430 -23.93 4.83 -3.06
CA GLY A 430 -23.79 6.28 -2.88
C GLY A 430 -23.78 7.01 -4.21
N VAL A 431 -22.74 6.78 -5.01
CA VAL A 431 -22.58 7.32 -6.37
C VAL A 431 -22.13 6.21 -7.32
N GLU A 432 -22.77 6.08 -8.48
CA GLU A 432 -22.36 5.17 -9.55
C GLU A 432 -22.13 5.93 -10.86
N ALA A 433 -20.95 5.78 -11.46
CA ALA A 433 -20.61 6.33 -12.77
C ALA A 433 -20.31 5.20 -13.77
N THR A 434 -20.90 5.28 -14.97
CA THR A 434 -20.72 4.28 -16.03
C THR A 434 -20.14 4.85 -17.33
N LYS A 435 -20.29 6.17 -17.53
CA LYS A 435 -19.79 6.94 -18.69
C LYS A 435 -19.35 8.34 -18.23
N GLY A 436 -18.67 9.07 -19.12
CA GLY A 436 -18.33 10.47 -18.90
C GLY A 436 -17.35 10.73 -17.76
N GLN A 437 -17.44 11.92 -17.19
CA GLN A 437 -16.60 12.37 -16.07
C GLN A 437 -17.46 12.65 -14.83
N LEU A 438 -17.13 12.01 -13.72
CA LEU A 438 -17.68 12.29 -12.40
C LEU A 438 -16.68 13.16 -11.62
N VAL A 439 -17.12 14.30 -11.10
CA VAL A 439 -16.32 15.17 -10.24
C VAL A 439 -16.99 15.31 -8.88
N ILE A 440 -16.31 14.95 -7.81
CA ILE A 440 -16.81 15.12 -6.43
C ILE A 440 -15.80 15.92 -5.63
N ASN A 441 -16.20 17.07 -5.08
CA ASN A 441 -15.30 17.97 -4.35
C ASN A 441 -16.03 18.72 -3.22
N GLY A 442 -15.37 19.72 -2.62
CA GLY A 442 -16.00 20.61 -1.63
C GLY A 442 -16.32 19.96 -0.28
N THR A 443 -15.50 19.03 0.22
CA THR A 443 -15.79 18.31 1.49
C THR A 443 -17.09 17.49 1.49
N SER A 444 -17.57 17.07 0.30
CA SER A 444 -18.72 16.16 0.18
C SER A 444 -18.53 14.90 1.02
N THR A 445 -19.61 14.41 1.62
CA THR A 445 -19.63 13.21 2.45
C THR A 445 -20.60 12.18 1.90
N ILE A 446 -20.16 10.93 1.79
CA ILE A 446 -20.94 9.82 1.26
C ILE A 446 -20.97 8.72 2.33
N THR A 447 -22.14 8.45 2.89
CA THR A 447 -22.36 7.40 3.89
C THR A 447 -23.27 6.34 3.30
N VAL A 448 -22.77 5.11 3.23
CA VAL A 448 -23.51 3.97 2.68
C VAL A 448 -23.66 2.85 3.70
N GLU A 449 -24.81 2.19 3.67
CA GLU A 449 -25.21 1.15 4.60
C GLU A 449 -25.71 -0.07 3.85
N GLY A 450 -25.55 -1.26 4.44
CA GLY A 450 -26.03 -2.51 3.87
C GLY A 450 -24.94 -3.44 3.31
N MET A 451 -25.33 -4.68 3.04
CA MET A 451 -24.40 -5.72 2.57
C MET A 451 -23.96 -5.42 1.12
N TYR A 452 -22.65 -5.48 0.85
CA TYR A 452 -22.05 -5.15 -0.46
C TYR A 452 -22.29 -3.70 -0.93
N ALA A 453 -22.61 -2.78 0.00
CA ALA A 453 -22.79 -1.37 -0.30
C ALA A 453 -21.49 -0.74 -0.84
N TYR A 454 -21.61 0.28 -1.68
CA TYR A 454 -20.45 1.01 -2.20
C TYR A 454 -20.63 2.52 -2.14
N GLY A 455 -19.59 3.22 -1.69
CA GLY A 455 -19.56 4.68 -1.61
C GLY A 455 -19.57 5.30 -3.00
N VAL A 456 -18.50 5.07 -3.77
CA VAL A 456 -18.38 5.50 -5.16
C VAL A 456 -17.99 4.31 -6.03
N LYS A 457 -18.78 4.03 -7.06
CA LYS A 457 -18.50 2.99 -8.05
C LYS A 457 -18.22 3.61 -9.42
N VAL A 458 -17.12 3.19 -10.03
CA VAL A 458 -16.71 3.58 -11.39
C VAL A 458 -16.67 2.32 -12.26
N SER A 459 -17.39 2.35 -13.37
CA SER A 459 -17.51 1.24 -14.30
C SER A 459 -17.58 1.73 -15.75
N GLY A 460 -17.64 0.80 -16.71
CA GLY A 460 -17.66 1.14 -18.13
C GLY A 460 -16.42 1.95 -18.52
N SER A 461 -16.62 3.08 -19.20
CA SER A 461 -15.57 4.00 -19.63
C SER A 461 -15.50 5.28 -18.80
N ALA A 462 -16.14 5.31 -17.62
CA ALA A 462 -16.18 6.49 -16.77
C ALA A 462 -14.80 6.89 -16.21
N THR A 463 -14.65 8.18 -15.92
CA THR A 463 -13.55 8.71 -15.11
C THR A 463 -14.10 9.41 -13.88
N ALA A 464 -13.42 9.29 -12.73
CA ALA A 464 -13.85 9.96 -11.50
C ALA A 464 -12.71 10.75 -10.85
N ASP A 465 -12.96 12.01 -10.54
CA ASP A 465 -12.05 12.91 -9.82
C ASP A 465 -12.67 13.31 -8.47
N LEU A 466 -12.11 12.77 -7.39
CA LEU A 466 -12.56 12.99 -6.01
C LEU A 466 -11.54 13.86 -5.29
N THR A 467 -11.94 15.01 -4.76
CA THR A 467 -11.06 15.92 -4.01
C THR A 467 -11.62 16.22 -2.63
N ARG A 468 -10.88 15.83 -1.56
CA ARG A 468 -11.28 16.00 -0.16
C ARG A 468 -12.64 15.39 0.20
N VAL A 469 -12.96 14.23 -0.38
CA VAL A 469 -14.24 13.54 -0.15
C VAL A 469 -14.12 12.62 1.07
N GLY A 470 -15.13 12.61 1.93
CA GLY A 470 -15.28 11.63 3.01
C GLY A 470 -16.23 10.52 2.59
N ILE A 471 -15.78 9.26 2.64
CA ILE A 471 -16.61 8.09 2.35
C ILE A 471 -16.65 7.20 3.59
N THR A 472 -17.86 6.90 4.07
CA THR A 472 -18.10 6.03 5.22
C THR A 472 -18.93 4.82 4.78
N VAL A 473 -18.44 3.62 5.10
CA VAL A 473 -19.09 2.35 4.74
C VAL A 473 -19.39 1.56 6.02
N THR A 474 -20.66 1.42 6.37
CA THR A 474 -21.05 0.79 7.65
C THR A 474 -21.48 -0.68 7.53
N GLY A 475 -21.71 -1.18 6.31
CA GLY A 475 -22.19 -2.54 6.06
C GLY A 475 -21.10 -3.59 5.75
N MET A 476 -21.46 -4.87 5.92
CA MET A 476 -20.58 -6.02 5.65
C MET A 476 -20.23 -6.15 4.15
N TYR A 477 -18.98 -6.51 3.83
CA TYR A 477 -18.44 -6.57 2.45
C TYR A 477 -18.54 -5.27 1.65
N GLY A 478 -18.80 -4.14 2.30
CA GLY A 478 -18.92 -2.86 1.62
C GLY A 478 -17.57 -2.37 1.06
N THR A 479 -17.62 -1.55 0.01
CA THR A 479 -16.44 -0.97 -0.62
C THR A 479 -16.52 0.56 -0.66
N GLY A 480 -15.49 1.27 -0.17
CA GLY A 480 -15.49 2.73 -0.23
C GLY A 480 -15.46 3.25 -1.67
N LEU A 481 -14.37 2.95 -2.38
CA LEU A 481 -14.19 3.28 -3.80
C LEU A 481 -14.03 1.97 -4.59
N ASN A 482 -14.97 1.69 -5.49
CA ASN A 482 -15.04 0.45 -6.26
C ASN A 482 -14.87 0.71 -7.76
N ILE A 483 -13.77 0.26 -8.37
CA ILE A 483 -13.42 0.53 -9.76
C ILE A 483 -13.43 -0.78 -10.54
N THR A 484 -14.54 -1.07 -11.21
CA THR A 484 -14.72 -2.27 -12.05
C THR A 484 -14.53 -1.98 -13.55
N GLY A 485 -14.40 -0.71 -13.91
CA GLY A 485 -14.08 -0.20 -15.25
C GLY A 485 -13.60 1.25 -15.15
N GLY A 486 -13.08 1.80 -16.24
CA GLY A 486 -12.65 3.20 -16.25
C GLY A 486 -11.42 3.49 -15.37
N SER A 487 -11.29 4.74 -14.89
CA SER A 487 -10.17 5.21 -14.04
C SER A 487 -10.66 6.16 -12.95
N ALA A 488 -9.92 6.27 -11.84
CA ALA A 488 -10.30 7.14 -10.72
C ALA A 488 -9.08 7.81 -10.09
N THR A 489 -9.23 9.09 -9.74
CA THR A 489 -8.25 9.86 -8.98
C THR A 489 -8.91 10.36 -7.70
N MET A 490 -8.33 10.07 -6.54
CA MET A 490 -8.72 10.63 -5.26
C MET A 490 -7.56 11.42 -4.65
N THR A 491 -7.79 12.69 -4.33
CA THR A 491 -6.80 13.59 -3.72
C THR A 491 -7.31 14.14 -2.39
N GLY A 492 -6.63 13.79 -1.30
CA GLY A 492 -7.07 14.04 0.07
C GLY A 492 -8.34 13.26 0.43
N GLY A 493 -8.92 13.58 1.59
CA GLY A 493 -10.14 12.92 2.06
C GLY A 493 -9.87 11.60 2.78
N SER A 494 -10.95 10.89 3.10
CA SER A 494 -10.89 9.67 3.89
C SER A 494 -11.91 8.64 3.43
N ILE A 495 -11.53 7.37 3.55
CA ILE A 495 -12.43 6.22 3.39
C ILE A 495 -12.40 5.43 4.70
N THR A 496 -13.54 5.33 5.36
CA THR A 496 -13.65 4.73 6.69
C THR A 496 -14.69 3.63 6.69
N GLY A 497 -14.31 2.43 7.12
CA GLY A 497 -15.23 1.34 7.40
C GLY A 497 -15.78 1.37 8.83
N SER A 498 -16.77 0.53 9.14
CA SER A 498 -17.40 0.46 10.47
C SER A 498 -16.45 0.07 11.62
N GLY A 499 -15.26 -0.46 11.33
CA GLY A 499 -14.28 -0.82 12.35
C GLY A 499 -14.65 -2.06 13.20
N GLU A 500 -15.83 -2.66 13.03
CA GLU A 500 -16.23 -3.85 13.79
C GLU A 500 -15.34 -5.06 13.48
N ALA A 501 -15.15 -5.96 14.45
CA ALA A 501 -14.25 -7.12 14.35
C ALA A 501 -14.58 -8.05 13.15
N GLU A 502 -15.82 -8.04 12.68
CA GLU A 502 -16.30 -8.79 11.52
C GLU A 502 -16.38 -7.98 10.22
N SER A 503 -15.88 -6.73 10.21
CA SER A 503 -15.87 -5.91 9.00
C SER A 503 -15.00 -6.56 7.92
N THR A 504 -15.64 -7.16 6.92
CA THR A 504 -15.03 -7.74 5.72
C THR A 504 -14.90 -6.74 4.56
N GLY A 505 -15.11 -5.45 4.83
CA GLY A 505 -15.12 -4.39 3.82
C GLY A 505 -13.73 -4.07 3.23
N THR A 506 -13.72 -3.42 2.07
CA THR A 506 -12.50 -2.95 1.38
C THR A 506 -12.55 -1.43 1.22
N GLY A 507 -11.46 -0.73 1.54
CA GLY A 507 -11.41 0.72 1.35
C GLY A 507 -11.48 1.11 -0.13
N VAL A 508 -10.49 0.65 -0.91
CA VAL A 508 -10.43 0.84 -2.36
C VAL A 508 -10.27 -0.51 -3.04
N LYS A 509 -11.15 -0.84 -3.99
CA LYS A 509 -11.08 -2.06 -4.78
C LYS A 509 -10.94 -1.73 -6.26
N MET A 510 -9.92 -2.27 -6.91
CA MET A 510 -9.60 -2.05 -8.31
C MET A 510 -9.59 -3.38 -9.08
N ASP A 511 -10.56 -3.54 -9.98
CA ASP A 511 -10.67 -4.65 -10.93
C ASP A 511 -10.61 -4.19 -12.40
N SER A 512 -10.55 -2.88 -12.63
CA SER A 512 -10.38 -2.27 -13.95
C SER A 512 -8.97 -2.43 -14.51
N SER A 513 -8.84 -2.45 -15.84
CA SER A 513 -7.56 -2.30 -16.54
C SER A 513 -7.02 -0.85 -16.57
N GLY A 514 -7.80 0.12 -16.09
CA GLY A 514 -7.44 1.54 -16.04
C GLY A 514 -6.42 1.91 -14.96
N THR A 515 -6.38 3.18 -14.60
CA THR A 515 -5.50 3.71 -13.54
C THR A 515 -6.31 4.18 -12.34
N VAL A 516 -5.88 3.78 -11.13
CA VAL A 516 -6.39 4.33 -9.87
C VAL A 516 -5.26 5.09 -9.17
N THR A 517 -5.49 6.37 -8.89
CA THR A 517 -4.51 7.25 -8.23
C THR A 517 -5.05 7.72 -6.88
N LEU A 518 -4.31 7.48 -5.80
CA LEU A 518 -4.62 7.92 -4.44
C LEU A 518 -3.52 8.87 -3.95
N ASN A 519 -3.83 10.15 -3.80
CA ASN A 519 -2.88 11.17 -3.34
C ASN A 519 -3.28 11.66 -1.95
N THR A 520 -2.49 11.36 -0.92
CA THR A 520 -2.74 11.79 0.48
C THR A 520 -4.11 11.36 1.00
N VAL A 521 -4.55 10.14 0.63
CA VAL A 521 -5.82 9.55 1.05
C VAL A 521 -5.62 8.76 2.34
N ASN A 522 -6.56 8.87 3.27
CA ASN A 522 -6.56 8.07 4.50
C ASN A 522 -7.63 6.98 4.42
N VAL A 523 -7.22 5.71 4.56
CA VAL A 523 -8.12 4.55 4.58
C VAL A 523 -8.01 3.87 5.94
N SER A 524 -9.13 3.59 6.62
CA SER A 524 -9.14 2.94 7.94
C SER A 524 -10.44 2.18 8.23
N GLY A 525 -10.45 1.33 9.26
CA GLY A 525 -11.65 0.62 9.71
C GLY A 525 -12.18 -0.48 8.77
N VAL A 526 -11.33 -0.97 7.85
CA VAL A 526 -11.67 -1.96 6.81
C VAL A 526 -10.80 -3.23 6.91
N GLN A 527 -11.24 -4.35 6.34
CA GLN A 527 -10.44 -5.59 6.30
C GLN A 527 -9.20 -5.44 5.41
N THR A 528 -9.42 -4.84 4.24
CA THR A 528 -8.41 -4.58 3.22
C THR A 528 -8.40 -3.08 2.93
N GLY A 529 -7.28 -2.41 3.13
CA GLY A 529 -7.16 -0.99 2.83
C GLY A 529 -7.33 -0.74 1.33
N VAL A 530 -6.45 -1.32 0.52
CA VAL A 530 -6.51 -1.28 -0.95
C VAL A 530 -6.33 -2.68 -1.53
N GLU A 531 -7.20 -3.08 -2.46
CA GLU A 531 -7.07 -4.30 -3.26
C GLU A 531 -6.94 -3.95 -4.75
N ALA A 532 -5.82 -4.35 -5.37
CA ALA A 532 -5.58 -4.20 -6.80
C ALA A 532 -5.46 -5.57 -7.49
N THR A 533 -6.40 -5.84 -8.39
CA THR A 533 -6.47 -7.08 -9.17
C THR A 533 -5.98 -6.88 -10.60
N ASN A 534 -6.19 -5.70 -11.18
CA ASN A 534 -5.85 -5.38 -12.57
C ASN A 534 -5.35 -3.93 -12.69
N GLY A 535 -4.81 -3.58 -13.87
CA GLY A 535 -4.46 -2.20 -14.24
C GLY A 535 -3.27 -1.61 -13.47
N LYS A 536 -3.25 -0.27 -13.32
CA LYS A 536 -2.19 0.50 -12.65
C LYS A 536 -2.71 1.19 -11.38
N LEU A 537 -2.16 0.82 -10.23
CA LEU A 537 -2.40 1.49 -8.95
C LEU A 537 -1.25 2.46 -8.63
N VAL A 538 -1.56 3.71 -8.31
CA VAL A 538 -0.59 4.72 -7.88
C VAL A 538 -1.04 5.28 -6.53
N ILE A 539 -0.19 5.19 -5.51
CA ILE A 539 -0.44 5.76 -4.18
C ILE A 539 0.71 6.72 -3.84
N THR A 540 0.40 7.95 -3.48
CA THR A 540 1.38 8.98 -3.09
C THR A 540 1.00 9.59 -1.75
N GLY A 541 1.82 9.40 -0.73
CA GLY A 541 1.52 9.83 0.64
C GLY A 541 0.32 9.08 1.23
N GLY A 542 -0.32 9.69 2.24
CA GLY A 542 -1.51 9.15 2.90
C GLY A 542 -1.22 7.96 3.81
N SER A 543 -2.27 7.43 4.42
CA SER A 543 -2.23 6.28 5.32
C SER A 543 -3.24 5.23 4.88
N ILE A 544 -2.79 4.01 4.61
CA ILE A 544 -3.63 2.90 4.20
C ILE A 544 -3.61 1.83 5.29
N GLU A 545 -4.73 1.68 5.98
CA GLU A 545 -4.88 0.70 7.06
C GLU A 545 -5.89 -0.38 6.69
N GLY A 546 -5.52 -1.63 6.94
CA GLY A 546 -6.43 -2.77 6.87
C GLY A 546 -6.12 -3.81 7.93
N LYS A 547 -7.16 -4.50 8.41
CA LYS A 547 -7.04 -5.52 9.47
C LYS A 547 -6.21 -6.72 9.04
N THR A 548 -6.46 -7.22 7.82
CA THR A 548 -5.70 -8.33 7.22
C THR A 548 -4.68 -7.83 6.21
N TRP A 549 -5.03 -6.87 5.37
CA TRP A 549 -4.13 -6.35 4.35
C TRP A 549 -4.19 -4.83 4.31
N GLY A 550 -3.06 -4.16 4.50
CA GLY A 550 -2.98 -2.74 4.19
C GLY A 550 -3.17 -2.53 2.68
N VAL A 551 -2.24 -3.07 1.89
CA VAL A 551 -2.34 -3.12 0.42
C VAL A 551 -2.19 -4.56 -0.07
N LYS A 552 -3.12 -5.01 -0.89
CA LYS A 552 -3.13 -6.34 -1.51
C LYS A 552 -3.07 -6.20 -3.03
N VAL A 553 -2.08 -6.84 -3.66
CA VAL A 553 -1.87 -6.85 -5.10
C VAL A 553 -1.95 -8.30 -5.59
N THR A 554 -3.00 -8.63 -6.31
CA THR A 554 -3.23 -9.96 -6.91
C THR A 554 -2.99 -9.95 -8.43
N GLY A 555 -2.89 -8.76 -9.04
CA GLY A 555 -2.52 -8.54 -10.43
C GLY A 555 -2.28 -7.05 -10.73
N GLY A 556 -1.91 -6.73 -11.97
CA GLY A 556 -1.56 -5.36 -12.36
C GLY A 556 -0.20 -4.87 -11.84
N ASN A 557 -0.01 -3.55 -11.80
CA ASN A 557 1.21 -2.89 -11.34
C ASN A 557 0.89 -1.84 -10.27
N ALA A 558 1.46 -1.98 -9.07
CA ALA A 558 1.30 -1.02 -7.98
C ALA A 558 2.57 -0.16 -7.78
N THR A 559 2.42 1.16 -7.71
CA THR A 559 3.48 2.10 -7.38
C THR A 559 3.08 2.91 -6.16
N MET A 560 3.90 2.89 -5.10
CA MET A 560 3.64 3.55 -3.83
C MET A 560 4.82 4.47 -3.48
N THR A 561 4.55 5.73 -3.14
CA THR A 561 5.59 6.71 -2.79
C THR A 561 5.26 7.43 -1.50
N GLY A 562 6.11 7.30 -0.48
CA GLY A 562 5.95 8.02 0.79
C GLY A 562 4.69 7.68 1.59
N THR A 563 4.06 6.53 1.32
CA THR A 563 2.81 6.09 1.96
C THR A 563 3.10 5.33 3.26
N THR A 564 2.23 5.50 4.26
CA THR A 564 2.18 4.63 5.44
C THR A 564 1.18 3.52 5.21
N ILE A 565 1.61 2.26 5.35
CA ILE A 565 0.76 1.08 5.17
C ILE A 565 0.71 0.31 6.48
N THR A 566 -0.49 0.05 6.98
CA THR A 566 -0.69 -0.69 8.23
C THR A 566 -1.50 -1.95 8.00
N GLY A 567 -0.94 -3.09 8.37
CA GLY A 567 -1.63 -4.37 8.43
C GLY A 567 -1.78 -4.79 9.89
N GLU A 568 -2.95 -4.58 10.51
CA GLU A 568 -3.09 -4.66 11.97
C GLU A 568 -2.70 -6.03 12.54
N ASN A 569 -3.40 -7.09 12.11
CA ASN A 569 -3.17 -8.48 12.53
C ASN A 569 -2.68 -9.35 11.36
N GLY A 570 -2.35 -8.73 10.23
CA GLY A 570 -2.13 -9.43 8.96
C GLY A 570 -0.85 -9.02 8.24
N THR A 571 -0.94 -8.78 6.94
CA THR A 571 0.18 -8.32 6.12
C THR A 571 0.05 -6.83 5.80
N GLY A 572 1.10 -6.04 5.99
CA GLY A 572 1.10 -4.65 5.54
C GLY A 572 0.92 -4.56 4.02
N LEU A 573 1.90 -5.08 3.26
CA LEU A 573 1.87 -5.15 1.81
C LEU A 573 1.95 -6.61 1.32
N ASN A 574 0.88 -7.10 0.69
CA ASN A 574 0.77 -8.48 0.23
C ASN A 574 0.70 -8.53 -1.31
N ILE A 575 1.68 -9.19 -1.95
CA ILE A 575 1.77 -9.33 -3.41
C ILE A 575 1.74 -10.80 -3.80
N THR A 576 0.58 -11.31 -4.24
CA THR A 576 0.42 -12.69 -4.72
C THR A 576 0.37 -12.79 -6.24
N GLY A 577 0.17 -11.67 -6.94
CA GLY A 577 0.33 -11.54 -8.38
C GLY A 577 0.67 -10.10 -8.77
N GLY A 578 0.86 -9.83 -10.06
CA GLY A 578 1.30 -8.51 -10.51
C GLY A 578 2.72 -8.14 -10.06
N SER A 579 3.06 -6.85 -10.14
CA SER A 579 4.31 -6.27 -9.65
C SER A 579 4.05 -5.10 -8.69
N ALA A 580 5.00 -4.81 -7.80
CA ALA A 580 4.89 -3.70 -6.86
C ALA A 580 6.23 -2.97 -6.67
N THR A 581 6.18 -1.65 -6.68
CA THR A 581 7.32 -0.78 -6.34
C THR A 581 6.91 0.19 -5.23
N MET A 582 7.66 0.20 -4.13
CA MET A 582 7.49 1.16 -3.03
C MET A 582 8.77 1.96 -2.83
N THR A 583 8.65 3.29 -2.82
CA THR A 583 9.77 4.22 -2.56
C THR A 583 9.45 5.14 -1.38
N GLY A 584 10.26 5.09 -0.33
CA GLY A 584 9.99 5.81 0.92
C GLY A 584 8.76 5.28 1.66
N GLY A 585 8.36 5.99 2.71
CA GLY A 585 7.20 5.60 3.53
C GLY A 585 7.53 4.50 4.54
N SER A 586 6.49 3.94 5.16
CA SER A 586 6.62 2.93 6.20
C SER A 586 5.55 1.86 6.11
N ILE A 587 5.90 0.64 6.53
CA ILE A 587 5.00 -0.49 6.67
C ILE A 587 5.03 -0.93 8.14
N THR A 588 3.88 -0.94 8.81
CA THR A 588 3.78 -1.20 10.25
C THR A 588 2.67 -2.20 10.59
N GLY A 589 2.87 -3.04 11.60
CA GLY A 589 1.78 -3.81 12.23
C GLY A 589 1.13 -3.06 13.41
N LYS A 590 0.09 -3.64 14.02
CA LYS A 590 -0.49 -3.21 15.30
C LYS A 590 -0.54 -4.38 16.30
N ASP A 591 -0.91 -4.09 17.55
CA ASP A 591 -1.35 -5.08 18.56
C ASP A 591 -0.40 -6.29 18.83
N GLY A 592 0.85 -6.00 19.18
CA GLY A 592 1.76 -7.03 19.73
C GLY A 592 2.56 -7.80 18.67
N ASN A 593 2.95 -7.11 17.59
CA ASN A 593 3.90 -7.59 16.58
C ASN A 593 3.45 -8.87 15.86
N GLN A 594 2.16 -9.04 15.63
CA GLN A 594 1.64 -10.17 14.86
C GLN A 594 1.72 -9.86 13.35
N GLY A 595 1.92 -10.88 12.52
CA GLY A 595 1.85 -10.72 11.06
C GLY A 595 3.16 -10.40 10.34
N THR A 596 3.03 -9.99 9.08
CA THR A 596 4.15 -9.83 8.11
C THR A 596 4.17 -8.42 7.54
N GLY A 597 5.32 -7.75 7.49
CA GLY A 597 5.43 -6.44 6.84
C GLY A 597 5.12 -6.54 5.35
N VAL A 598 5.95 -7.30 4.62
CA VAL A 598 5.81 -7.51 3.17
C VAL A 598 5.81 -8.99 2.83
N MET A 599 4.82 -9.45 2.06
CA MET A 599 4.76 -10.81 1.53
C MET A 599 4.85 -10.80 0.00
N VAL A 600 5.80 -11.54 -0.56
CA VAL A 600 6.06 -11.68 -2.00
C VAL A 600 5.82 -13.11 -2.44
N GLY A 601 4.60 -13.36 -2.94
CA GLY A 601 4.17 -14.62 -3.55
C GLY A 601 4.10 -14.60 -5.08
N THR A 602 4.28 -13.44 -5.71
CA THR A 602 4.29 -13.28 -7.18
C THR A 602 5.58 -13.82 -7.82
N SER A 603 5.53 -14.20 -9.10
CA SER A 603 6.72 -14.54 -9.90
C SER A 603 7.44 -13.31 -10.47
N GLN A 604 6.84 -12.12 -10.37
CA GLN A 604 7.42 -10.87 -10.87
C GLN A 604 8.34 -10.21 -9.84
N THR A 605 8.91 -9.06 -10.21
CA THR A 605 9.80 -8.29 -9.34
C THR A 605 9.00 -7.39 -8.38
N VAL A 606 9.36 -7.41 -7.09
CA VAL A 606 8.91 -6.46 -6.07
C VAL A 606 10.10 -5.64 -5.59
N THR A 607 10.00 -4.31 -5.64
CA THR A 607 11.08 -3.40 -5.28
C THR A 607 10.71 -2.50 -4.10
N LEU A 608 11.55 -2.46 -3.07
CA LEU A 608 11.42 -1.61 -1.88
C LEU A 608 12.66 -0.72 -1.76
N THR A 609 12.49 0.60 -1.92
CA THR A 609 13.59 1.58 -1.87
C THR A 609 13.39 2.54 -0.70
N SER A 610 14.33 2.57 0.25
CA SER A 610 14.27 3.43 1.45
C SER A 610 12.97 3.30 2.25
N VAL A 611 12.46 2.08 2.42
CA VAL A 611 11.21 1.79 3.15
C VAL A 611 11.53 1.39 4.59
N GLY A 612 10.78 1.91 5.56
CA GLY A 612 10.86 1.49 6.96
C GLY A 612 9.81 0.42 7.30
N ILE A 613 10.23 -0.76 7.76
CA ILE A 613 9.34 -1.85 8.19
C ILE A 613 9.51 -2.08 9.69
N SER A 614 8.43 -2.06 10.46
CA SER A 614 8.50 -2.25 11.92
C SER A 614 7.20 -2.80 12.53
N GLN A 615 7.24 -3.18 13.81
CA GLN A 615 6.08 -3.68 14.56
C GLN A 615 5.44 -4.94 13.95
N VAL A 616 6.26 -5.86 13.43
CA VAL A 616 5.82 -7.10 12.77
C VAL A 616 6.69 -8.29 13.21
N MET A 617 6.13 -9.50 13.14
CA MET A 617 6.86 -10.75 13.44
C MET A 617 7.82 -11.11 12.30
N THR A 618 7.37 -10.98 11.06
CA THR A 618 8.20 -11.17 9.88
C THR A 618 8.32 -9.86 9.12
N GLY A 619 9.52 -9.34 8.93
CA GLY A 619 9.72 -8.08 8.21
C GLY A 619 9.32 -8.22 6.75
N VAL A 620 10.00 -9.13 6.04
CA VAL A 620 9.72 -9.46 4.64
C VAL A 620 9.78 -10.98 4.44
N GLU A 621 8.81 -11.55 3.75
CA GLU A 621 8.82 -12.95 3.30
C GLU A 621 8.70 -13.02 1.77
N ALA A 622 9.69 -13.63 1.12
CA ALA A 622 9.68 -13.90 -0.32
C ALA A 622 9.65 -15.39 -0.60
N ILE A 623 8.64 -15.82 -1.37
CA ILE A 623 8.37 -17.24 -1.68
C ILE A 623 8.63 -17.53 -3.16
N ASN A 624 8.26 -16.59 -4.03
CA ASN A 624 8.45 -16.67 -5.48
C ASN A 624 9.06 -15.37 -6.03
N GLY A 625 9.56 -15.42 -7.27
CA GLY A 625 9.97 -14.24 -8.02
C GLY A 625 11.23 -13.56 -7.48
N GLN A 626 11.35 -12.26 -7.77
CA GLN A 626 12.50 -11.45 -7.39
C GLN A 626 12.09 -10.37 -6.38
N LEU A 627 12.71 -10.35 -5.22
CA LEU A 627 12.60 -9.28 -4.24
C LEU A 627 13.87 -8.41 -4.32
N VAL A 628 13.70 -7.10 -4.49
CA VAL A 628 14.80 -6.12 -4.43
C VAL A 628 14.53 -5.17 -3.28
N ILE A 629 15.45 -5.07 -2.32
CA ILE A 629 15.40 -4.09 -1.25
C ILE A 629 16.68 -3.28 -1.26
N ASN A 630 16.57 -1.96 -1.40
CA ASN A 630 17.73 -1.10 -1.46
C ASN A 630 17.47 0.28 -0.80
N GLY A 631 18.40 1.21 -0.99
CA GLY A 631 18.32 2.52 -0.36
C GLY A 631 18.68 2.46 1.12
N THR A 632 18.13 3.36 1.93
CA THR A 632 18.31 3.36 3.39
C THR A 632 17.20 2.57 4.09
N SER A 633 16.75 1.48 3.48
CA SER A 633 15.64 0.67 4.02
C SER A 633 16.01 0.05 5.37
N THR A 634 15.05 0.07 6.30
CA THR A 634 15.23 -0.47 7.65
C THR A 634 14.15 -1.49 7.94
N ILE A 635 14.53 -2.64 8.48
CA ILE A 635 13.60 -3.71 8.87
C ILE A 635 13.83 -3.99 10.35
N THR A 636 12.81 -3.77 11.18
CA THR A 636 12.86 -3.99 12.62
C THR A 636 11.79 -5.00 13.01
N VAL A 637 12.21 -6.15 13.53
CA VAL A 637 11.31 -7.18 14.04
C VAL A 637 11.60 -7.45 15.51
N THR A 638 10.58 -7.89 16.24
CA THR A 638 10.60 -8.06 17.70
C THR A 638 10.14 -9.46 18.09
N ASP A 639 10.19 -9.78 19.38
CA ASP A 639 9.65 -11.02 19.98
C ASP A 639 10.17 -12.34 19.36
N GLY A 640 11.40 -12.32 18.85
CA GLY A 640 11.99 -13.50 18.22
C GLY A 640 11.56 -13.72 16.77
N GLY A 641 11.06 -12.68 16.11
CA GLY A 641 10.69 -12.65 14.69
C GLY A 641 11.85 -12.84 13.70
N THR A 642 11.51 -12.80 12.41
CA THR A 642 12.46 -12.92 11.30
C THR A 642 12.52 -11.64 10.48
N GLY A 643 13.71 -11.07 10.30
CA GLY A 643 13.87 -9.85 9.50
C GLY A 643 13.48 -10.08 8.04
N VAL A 644 14.22 -10.95 7.35
CA VAL A 644 13.95 -11.32 5.94
C VAL A 644 13.96 -12.83 5.79
N LYS A 645 12.86 -13.39 5.32
CA LYS A 645 12.69 -14.81 5.00
C LYS A 645 12.63 -15.02 3.49
N VAL A 646 13.45 -15.93 2.98
CA VAL A 646 13.49 -16.31 1.56
C VAL A 646 13.25 -17.82 1.46
N SER A 647 12.20 -18.23 0.77
CA SER A 647 11.79 -19.62 0.62
C SER A 647 11.42 -19.95 -0.83
N GLY A 648 10.91 -21.16 -1.07
CA GLY A 648 10.45 -21.59 -2.39
C GLY A 648 11.55 -21.51 -3.45
N SER A 649 11.34 -20.69 -4.47
CA SER A 649 12.29 -20.41 -5.56
C SER A 649 12.68 -18.93 -5.64
N ALA A 650 12.34 -18.13 -4.62
CA ALA A 650 12.57 -16.70 -4.62
C ALA A 650 14.06 -16.34 -4.66
N THR A 651 14.37 -15.21 -5.30
CA THR A 651 15.66 -14.54 -5.18
C THR A 651 15.48 -13.18 -4.51
N ALA A 652 16.16 -12.96 -3.39
CA ALA A 652 16.18 -11.67 -2.70
C ALA A 652 17.53 -10.98 -2.91
N ASP A 653 17.52 -9.75 -3.42
CA ASP A 653 18.69 -8.89 -3.59
C ASP A 653 18.56 -7.67 -2.67
N LEU A 654 19.41 -7.63 -1.64
CA LEU A 654 19.41 -6.61 -0.61
C LEU A 654 20.71 -5.81 -0.70
N THR A 655 20.61 -4.49 -0.87
CA THR A 655 21.76 -3.59 -0.93
C THR A 655 21.63 -2.46 0.10
N ARG A 656 22.60 -2.33 1.02
CA ARG A 656 22.65 -1.29 2.07
C ARG A 656 21.42 -1.26 3.00
N VAL A 657 20.83 -2.42 3.26
CA VAL A 657 19.67 -2.58 4.15
C VAL A 657 20.13 -2.78 5.59
N LYS A 658 19.42 -2.17 6.55
CA LYS A 658 19.62 -2.41 7.99
C LYS A 658 18.50 -3.31 8.53
N ILE A 659 18.86 -4.46 9.09
CA ILE A 659 17.96 -5.42 9.71
C ILE A 659 18.24 -5.47 11.21
N THR A 660 17.25 -5.16 12.02
CA THR A 660 17.32 -5.19 13.49
C THR A 660 16.34 -6.20 14.04
N VAL A 661 16.82 -7.13 14.85
CA VAL A 661 16.01 -8.20 15.44
C VAL A 661 16.12 -8.13 16.95
N THR A 662 14.98 -8.00 17.65
CA THR A 662 14.94 -8.06 19.11
C THR A 662 14.26 -9.35 19.58
N GLY A 663 14.67 -9.84 20.76
CA GLY A 663 14.18 -11.11 21.33
C GLY A 663 15.16 -12.27 21.19
N MET A 664 15.02 -13.26 22.08
CA MET A 664 16.01 -14.33 22.29
C MET A 664 16.05 -15.40 21.17
N TYR A 665 15.05 -15.48 20.29
CA TYR A 665 14.96 -16.52 19.25
C TYR A 665 15.00 -15.99 17.82
N GLY A 666 15.12 -14.67 17.66
CA GLY A 666 14.96 -14.03 16.37
C GLY A 666 16.13 -14.28 15.41
N THR A 667 15.81 -14.21 14.12
CA THR A 667 16.76 -14.41 13.02
C THR A 667 16.78 -13.20 12.10
N GLY A 668 17.97 -12.69 11.78
CA GLY A 668 18.12 -11.59 10.81
C GLY A 668 17.64 -11.96 9.41
N VAL A 669 18.32 -12.95 8.81
CA VAL A 669 17.98 -13.48 7.48
C VAL A 669 17.80 -14.99 7.55
N TRP A 670 16.66 -15.50 7.09
CA TRP A 670 16.33 -16.92 7.04
C TRP A 670 16.14 -17.37 5.60
N MET A 671 16.85 -18.41 5.19
CA MET A 671 16.73 -19.04 3.87
C MET A 671 16.37 -20.51 4.00
N GLU A 672 15.35 -20.94 3.25
CA GLU A 672 14.94 -22.34 3.16
C GLU A 672 14.47 -22.72 1.76
N GLY A 673 14.19 -24.01 1.54
CA GLY A 673 13.84 -24.50 0.20
C GLY A 673 14.99 -24.28 -0.79
N SER A 674 14.69 -23.65 -1.93
CA SER A 674 15.64 -23.32 -3.01
C SER A 674 15.94 -21.83 -3.07
N GLY A 675 15.53 -21.06 -2.05
CA GLY A 675 15.65 -19.61 -2.02
C GLY A 675 17.10 -19.13 -2.07
N THR A 676 17.34 -18.02 -2.78
CA THR A 676 18.66 -17.38 -2.88
C THR A 676 18.62 -15.98 -2.30
N ALA A 677 19.58 -15.64 -1.42
CA ALA A 677 19.76 -14.28 -0.92
C ALA A 677 21.13 -13.72 -1.33
N LYS A 678 21.12 -12.55 -1.97
CA LYS A 678 22.28 -11.73 -2.29
C LYS A 678 22.26 -10.50 -1.38
N LEU A 679 23.26 -10.38 -0.51
CA LEU A 679 23.33 -9.33 0.51
C LEU A 679 24.60 -8.49 0.28
N THR A 680 24.45 -7.23 -0.11
CA THR A 680 25.57 -6.31 -0.36
C THR A 680 25.55 -5.14 0.62
N GLY A 681 26.56 -5.02 1.48
CA GLY A 681 26.65 -3.96 2.49
C GLY A 681 25.49 -3.98 3.50
N VAL A 682 24.87 -5.14 3.73
CA VAL A 682 23.74 -5.31 4.65
C VAL A 682 24.24 -5.37 6.09
N THR A 683 23.54 -4.69 7.00
CA THR A 683 23.83 -4.74 8.45
C THR A 683 22.72 -5.51 9.15
N VAL A 684 23.06 -6.61 9.81
CA VAL A 684 22.17 -7.40 10.65
C VAL A 684 22.60 -7.23 12.11
N THR A 685 21.68 -6.80 12.98
CA THR A 685 21.98 -6.56 14.41
C THR A 685 20.91 -7.17 15.31
N GLY A 686 21.35 -7.81 16.39
CA GLY A 686 20.50 -8.41 17.41
C GLY A 686 20.11 -9.87 17.11
N GLY A 687 19.11 -10.37 17.84
CA GLY A 687 18.65 -11.75 17.74
C GLY A 687 19.67 -12.80 18.22
N SER A 688 19.21 -14.06 18.31
CA SER A 688 20.12 -15.17 18.60
C SER A 688 20.86 -15.70 17.38
N ARG A 689 20.33 -15.41 16.18
CA ARG A 689 20.88 -15.87 14.89
C ARG A 689 21.00 -14.69 13.93
N GLY A 690 22.18 -14.49 13.36
CA GLY A 690 22.36 -13.50 12.29
C GLY A 690 21.71 -13.98 10.98
N VAL A 691 22.27 -15.04 10.40
CA VAL A 691 21.82 -15.65 9.15
C VAL A 691 21.66 -17.16 9.29
N TRP A 692 20.53 -17.70 8.84
CA TRP A 692 20.21 -19.13 8.86
C TRP A 692 19.91 -19.63 7.44
N VAL A 693 20.59 -20.68 7.01
CA VAL A 693 20.46 -21.26 5.66
C VAL A 693 20.25 -22.77 5.77
N GLN A 694 19.15 -23.28 5.20
CA GLN A 694 18.80 -24.71 5.25
C GLN A 694 18.21 -25.22 3.92
N GLY A 695 18.00 -26.53 3.81
CA GLY A 695 17.52 -27.15 2.57
C GLY A 695 18.54 -27.04 1.44
N ASN A 696 18.14 -26.44 0.32
CA ASN A 696 19.00 -26.14 -0.84
C ASN A 696 19.25 -24.62 -0.96
N GLY A 697 19.06 -23.85 0.11
CA GLY A 697 19.21 -22.39 0.09
C GLY A 697 20.63 -21.94 -0.27
N ARG A 698 20.73 -20.77 -0.89
CA ARG A 698 22.02 -20.19 -1.30
C ARG A 698 22.19 -18.77 -0.76
N LEU A 699 23.29 -18.54 -0.05
CA LEU A 699 23.68 -17.23 0.45
C LEU A 699 24.91 -16.70 -0.30
N GLU A 700 24.82 -15.48 -0.81
CA GLU A 700 25.96 -14.68 -1.26
C GLU A 700 25.96 -13.35 -0.50
N MET A 701 26.93 -13.14 0.38
CA MET A 701 27.07 -11.90 1.15
C MET A 701 28.42 -11.25 0.86
N THR A 702 28.38 -9.97 0.47
CA THR A 702 29.55 -9.16 0.15
C THR A 702 29.48 -7.87 0.96
N GLU A 703 30.56 -7.54 1.68
CA GLU A 703 30.59 -6.43 2.63
C GLU A 703 29.50 -6.54 3.73
N GLY A 704 29.46 -5.55 4.63
CA GLY A 704 28.44 -5.47 5.68
C GLY A 704 28.83 -6.18 6.97
N SER A 705 27.85 -6.31 7.87
CA SER A 705 28.11 -6.80 9.23
C SER A 705 26.96 -7.63 9.81
N ILE A 706 27.32 -8.62 10.61
CA ILE A 706 26.42 -9.46 11.39
C ILE A 706 26.81 -9.34 12.85
N GLU A 707 25.92 -8.79 13.66
CA GLU A 707 26.05 -8.70 15.11
C GLU A 707 24.95 -9.52 15.78
N PHE A 708 25.33 -10.58 16.52
CA PHE A 708 24.38 -11.53 17.11
C PHE A 708 24.67 -11.75 18.60
N THR A 709 23.64 -12.03 19.40
CA THR A 709 23.79 -12.21 20.87
C THR A 709 23.61 -13.65 21.34
N GLY A 710 23.23 -14.57 20.43
CA GLY A 710 22.93 -15.96 20.76
C GLY A 710 23.90 -16.97 20.15
N ALA A 711 23.34 -18.03 19.56
CA ALA A 711 24.09 -19.24 19.22
C ALA A 711 25.00 -19.07 18.00
N HIS A 712 24.53 -18.43 16.93
CA HIS A 712 25.23 -18.42 15.64
C HIS A 712 25.18 -17.07 14.93
N GLY A 713 26.32 -16.63 14.38
CA GLY A 713 26.34 -15.53 13.42
C GLY A 713 25.77 -15.98 12.07
N VAL A 714 26.38 -16.99 11.47
CA VAL A 714 25.92 -17.64 10.23
C VAL A 714 25.83 -19.14 10.45
N TYR A 715 24.66 -19.72 10.18
CA TYR A 715 24.41 -21.15 10.32
C TYR A 715 23.92 -21.75 9.00
N VAL A 716 24.63 -22.74 8.47
CA VAL A 716 24.35 -23.38 7.16
C VAL A 716 24.21 -24.88 7.37
N ARG A 717 23.11 -25.50 6.94
CA ARG A 717 22.89 -26.96 7.07
C ARG A 717 22.29 -27.62 5.83
N ASP A 718 22.14 -28.94 5.89
CA ASP A 718 21.54 -29.77 4.83
C ASP A 718 22.38 -29.70 3.53
N ASN A 719 21.83 -29.24 2.40
CA ASN A 719 22.56 -29.05 1.14
C ASN A 719 22.80 -27.56 0.81
N ALA A 720 22.59 -26.66 1.78
CA ALA A 720 22.72 -25.23 1.58
C ALA A 720 24.17 -24.81 1.31
N THR A 721 24.35 -23.74 0.54
CA THR A 721 25.67 -23.18 0.25
C THR A 721 25.74 -21.72 0.68
N ALA A 722 26.93 -21.29 1.07
CA ALA A 722 27.16 -19.90 1.42
C ALA A 722 28.51 -19.40 0.88
N LYS A 723 28.55 -18.13 0.51
CA LYS A 723 29.77 -17.41 0.15
C LYS A 723 29.75 -16.05 0.83
N LEU A 724 30.72 -15.80 1.69
CA LEU A 724 30.90 -14.52 2.38
C LEU A 724 32.21 -13.88 1.93
N THR A 725 32.16 -12.61 1.57
CA THR A 725 33.31 -11.80 1.15
C THR A 725 33.33 -10.49 1.93
N GLU A 726 34.42 -10.19 2.64
CA GLU A 726 34.62 -8.93 3.37
C GLU A 726 33.53 -8.61 4.42
N VAL A 727 32.98 -9.66 5.05
CA VAL A 727 31.93 -9.54 6.07
C VAL A 727 32.54 -9.45 7.47
N LYS A 728 32.02 -8.55 8.30
CA LYS A 728 32.32 -8.50 9.74
C LYS A 728 31.28 -9.30 10.54
N ILE A 729 31.71 -10.26 11.34
CA ILE A 729 30.85 -11.06 12.22
C ILE A 729 31.28 -10.85 13.67
N THR A 730 30.37 -10.43 14.54
CA THR A 730 30.65 -10.20 15.97
C THR A 730 29.52 -10.76 16.83
N GLY A 731 29.84 -11.50 17.89
CA GLY A 731 28.84 -12.07 18.79
C GLY A 731 29.44 -13.04 19.80
N SER A 732 28.64 -13.72 20.61
CA SER A 732 29.11 -14.52 21.75
C SER A 732 29.27 -16.03 21.48
N GLY A 733 28.41 -16.61 20.63
CA GLY A 733 28.39 -18.04 20.32
C GLY A 733 29.41 -18.47 19.26
N THR A 734 28.93 -19.15 18.21
CA THR A 734 29.74 -19.54 17.05
C THR A 734 29.61 -18.48 15.95
N GLY A 735 30.73 -17.96 15.42
CA GLY A 735 30.71 -17.00 14.33
C GLY A 735 30.07 -17.59 13.06
N VAL A 736 30.64 -18.68 12.55
CA VAL A 736 30.13 -19.44 11.40
C VAL A 736 30.03 -20.92 11.73
N GLU A 737 28.86 -21.53 11.57
CA GLU A 737 28.66 -22.97 11.71
C GLU A 737 28.14 -23.58 10.41
N MET A 738 28.85 -24.60 9.94
CA MET A 738 28.54 -25.34 8.72
C MET A 738 28.26 -26.80 9.06
N ARG A 739 27.02 -27.23 8.85
CA ARG A 739 26.53 -28.61 8.91
C ARG A 739 25.93 -29.05 7.56
N SER A 740 26.38 -28.44 6.47
CA SER A 740 25.92 -28.79 5.13
C SER A 740 26.89 -29.72 4.41
N SER A 741 26.37 -30.56 3.50
CA SER A 741 27.16 -31.33 2.53
C SER A 741 27.84 -30.47 1.46
N GLY A 742 27.42 -29.21 1.28
CA GLY A 742 27.94 -28.29 0.26
C GLY A 742 29.30 -27.68 0.58
N THR A 743 29.62 -26.56 -0.09
CA THR A 743 30.84 -25.78 0.15
C THR A 743 30.52 -24.47 0.86
N MET A 744 31.28 -24.13 1.90
CA MET A 744 31.27 -22.83 2.58
C MET A 744 32.54 -22.07 2.20
N THR A 745 32.39 -20.92 1.52
CA THR A 745 33.52 -20.05 1.18
C THR A 745 33.51 -18.77 2.02
N LEU A 746 34.60 -18.52 2.75
CA LEU A 746 34.85 -17.30 3.52
C LEU A 746 36.07 -16.58 2.93
N THR A 747 35.91 -15.36 2.42
CA THR A 747 37.01 -14.56 1.85
C THR A 747 37.12 -13.23 2.60
N SER A 748 38.26 -12.95 3.23
CA SER A 748 38.50 -11.72 4.01
C SER A 748 37.45 -11.46 5.10
N VAL A 749 36.91 -12.53 5.70
CA VAL A 749 35.88 -12.42 6.75
C VAL A 749 36.54 -12.17 8.11
N ASN A 750 35.99 -11.21 8.86
CA ASN A 750 36.50 -10.81 10.19
C ASN A 750 35.52 -11.25 11.28
N ILE A 751 35.90 -12.24 12.08
CA ILE A 751 35.09 -12.82 13.15
C ILE A 751 35.68 -12.42 14.51
N SER A 752 34.86 -11.89 15.43
CA SER A 752 35.35 -11.46 16.75
C SER A 752 34.35 -11.67 17.89
N GLN A 753 34.87 -11.73 19.12
CA GLN A 753 34.12 -11.88 20.39
C GLN A 753 33.41 -13.23 20.61
N VAL A 754 33.61 -14.18 19.69
CA VAL A 754 32.93 -15.49 19.67
C VAL A 754 33.65 -16.54 20.52
N GLN A 755 32.91 -17.53 21.01
CA GLN A 755 33.50 -18.72 21.62
C GLN A 755 34.13 -19.64 20.56
N THR A 756 33.48 -19.81 19.41
CA THR A 756 34.05 -20.54 18.27
C THR A 756 34.05 -19.66 17.02
N GLY A 757 35.19 -19.48 16.37
CA GLY A 757 35.28 -18.72 15.13
C GLY A 757 34.47 -19.37 14.02
N VAL A 758 34.95 -20.52 13.56
CA VAL A 758 34.31 -21.34 12.52
C VAL A 758 34.20 -22.79 12.99
N ASN A 759 33.03 -23.40 12.85
CA ASN A 759 32.79 -24.82 13.09
C ASN A 759 32.31 -25.50 11.80
N ALA A 760 33.18 -26.25 11.12
CA ALA A 760 32.85 -27.07 9.96
C ALA A 760 32.62 -28.52 10.39
N ALA A 761 31.34 -28.91 10.50
CA ALA A 761 30.92 -30.25 10.92
C ALA A 761 30.55 -31.18 9.76
N ALA A 762 30.36 -30.65 8.56
CA ALA A 762 30.08 -31.39 7.32
C ALA A 762 30.57 -30.60 6.10
N GLY A 763 30.69 -31.27 4.94
CA GLY A 763 31.02 -30.64 3.65
C GLY A 763 32.45 -30.07 3.56
N GLN A 764 32.65 -29.14 2.65
CA GLN A 764 33.95 -28.48 2.41
C GLN A 764 33.97 -27.04 2.94
N LEU A 765 34.95 -26.72 3.81
CA LEU A 765 35.26 -25.36 4.21
C LEU A 765 36.42 -24.80 3.38
N VAL A 766 36.24 -23.63 2.77
CA VAL A 766 37.30 -22.85 2.13
C VAL A 766 37.37 -21.47 2.80
N MET A 767 38.48 -21.17 3.46
CA MET A 767 38.72 -19.89 4.11
C MET A 767 39.98 -19.21 3.54
N ASN A 768 39.79 -18.06 2.91
CA ASN A 768 40.84 -17.27 2.27
C ASN A 768 40.96 -15.92 2.98
N MET A 769 42.10 -15.65 3.61
CA MET A 769 42.38 -14.44 4.39
C MET A 769 41.38 -14.24 5.54
N GLY A 770 41.40 -13.05 6.15
CA GLY A 770 40.50 -12.69 7.24
C GLY A 770 41.06 -13.01 8.62
N THR A 771 40.32 -12.58 9.65
CA THR A 771 40.75 -12.64 11.04
C THR A 771 39.71 -13.34 11.90
N ILE A 772 40.16 -14.16 12.85
CA ILE A 772 39.32 -14.78 13.87
C ILE A 772 39.90 -14.41 15.23
N THR A 773 39.11 -13.71 16.05
CA THR A 773 39.44 -13.42 17.45
C THR A 773 38.44 -14.11 18.37
N VAL A 774 38.92 -15.08 19.16
CA VAL A 774 38.08 -15.87 20.08
C VAL A 774 38.24 -15.42 21.53
N THR A 775 37.19 -15.66 22.32
CA THR A 775 37.20 -15.43 23.77
C THR A 775 38.03 -16.48 24.51
N ASN A 776 38.27 -16.26 25.81
CA ASN A 776 39.10 -17.17 26.61
C ASN A 776 38.51 -18.60 26.63
N GLY A 777 39.34 -19.60 26.33
CA GLY A 777 38.90 -21.00 26.21
C GLY A 777 38.20 -21.34 24.89
N GLY A 778 38.09 -20.40 23.97
CA GLY A 778 37.44 -20.59 22.66
C GLY A 778 38.28 -21.38 21.66
N THR A 779 37.66 -21.68 20.50
CA THR A 779 38.32 -22.38 19.39
C THR A 779 38.28 -21.52 18.12
N GLY A 780 39.43 -21.27 17.50
CA GLY A 780 39.50 -20.51 16.25
C GLY A 780 38.73 -21.20 15.12
N VAL A 781 39.23 -22.35 14.67
CA VAL A 781 38.56 -23.19 13.67
C VAL A 781 38.44 -24.62 14.16
N LYS A 782 37.22 -25.17 14.12
CA LYS A 782 36.92 -26.56 14.44
C LYS A 782 36.46 -27.30 13.19
N VAL A 783 37.13 -28.39 12.85
CA VAL A 783 36.73 -29.31 11.78
C VAL A 783 36.28 -30.60 12.44
N SER A 784 35.05 -31.04 12.23
CA SER A 784 34.46 -32.17 12.95
C SER A 784 33.48 -32.98 12.09
N GLY A 785 32.92 -34.04 12.66
CA GLY A 785 31.85 -34.81 12.03
C GLY A 785 32.25 -35.40 10.68
N THR A 786 31.43 -35.12 9.65
CA THR A 786 31.58 -35.63 8.29
C THR A 786 32.18 -34.59 7.34
N ALA A 787 32.85 -33.55 7.85
CA ALA A 787 33.55 -32.58 7.02
C ALA A 787 34.57 -33.28 6.13
N THR A 788 34.49 -33.04 4.81
CA THR A 788 35.30 -33.72 3.79
C THR A 788 36.67 -33.07 3.63
N SER A 789 36.74 -31.75 3.80
CA SER A 789 37.99 -30.99 3.81
C SER A 789 37.81 -29.60 4.44
N ALA A 790 38.91 -29.06 4.97
CA ALA A 790 39.02 -27.66 5.35
C ALA A 790 40.32 -27.09 4.80
N GLU A 791 40.21 -26.03 4.01
CA GLU A 791 41.34 -25.32 3.39
C GLU A 791 41.39 -23.90 3.94
N LEU A 792 42.47 -23.57 4.65
CA LEU A 792 42.70 -22.26 5.25
C LEU A 792 43.95 -21.63 4.61
N LYS A 793 43.81 -20.45 4.02
CA LYS A 793 44.89 -19.74 3.34
C LYS A 793 45.00 -18.30 3.84
N GLY A 794 46.12 -17.90 4.43
CA GLY A 794 46.35 -16.51 4.86
C GLY A 794 45.49 -16.05 6.05
N THR A 795 44.85 -16.97 6.76
CA THR A 795 43.97 -16.66 7.90
C THR A 795 44.76 -16.31 9.15
N GLN A 796 44.31 -15.31 9.89
CA GLN A 796 44.86 -14.96 11.20
C GLN A 796 43.92 -15.40 12.32
N ILE A 797 44.41 -16.19 13.27
CA ILE A 797 43.67 -16.68 14.44
C ILE A 797 44.33 -16.17 15.70
N LYS A 798 43.56 -15.48 16.55
CA LYS A 798 44.04 -14.87 17.79
C LYS A 798 43.13 -15.23 18.97
N GLY A 799 43.72 -15.77 20.03
CA GLY A 799 43.04 -16.00 21.30
C GLY A 799 43.36 -14.94 22.35
N ASN A 800 43.04 -15.27 23.60
CA ASN A 800 43.35 -14.47 24.79
C ASN A 800 44.11 -15.26 25.88
N GLY A 801 44.98 -16.17 25.47
CA GLY A 801 45.84 -17.00 26.34
C GLY A 801 45.27 -18.38 26.68
N GLY A 802 43.96 -18.60 26.53
CA GLY A 802 43.31 -19.92 26.66
C GLY A 802 42.76 -20.44 25.32
N GLY A 803 42.33 -21.71 25.30
CA GLY A 803 41.64 -22.32 24.15
C GLY A 803 42.58 -22.84 23.04
N THR A 804 42.01 -23.15 21.88
CA THR A 804 42.73 -23.81 20.77
C THR A 804 42.65 -22.99 19.48
N GLY A 805 43.76 -22.87 18.75
CA GLY A 805 43.75 -22.22 17.44
C GLY A 805 42.91 -23.01 16.44
N ILE A 806 43.33 -24.25 16.15
CA ILE A 806 42.61 -25.17 15.25
C ILE A 806 42.44 -26.54 15.90
N THR A 807 41.21 -27.07 15.86
CA THR A 807 40.90 -28.45 16.27
C THR A 807 40.40 -29.25 15.07
N ALA A 808 41.12 -30.29 14.68
CA ALA A 808 40.73 -31.24 13.64
C ALA A 808 40.29 -32.56 14.28
N ALA A 809 39.00 -32.84 14.24
CA ALA A 809 38.34 -34.02 14.78
C ALA A 809 37.33 -34.66 13.80
N GLY A 810 37.30 -34.19 12.54
CA GLY A 810 36.49 -34.76 11.46
C GLY A 810 37.23 -35.86 10.71
N THR A 811 36.63 -36.43 9.66
CA THR A 811 37.25 -37.48 8.82
C THR A 811 38.07 -36.95 7.63
N GLY A 812 37.81 -35.70 7.23
CA GLY A 812 38.46 -35.04 6.10
C GLY A 812 39.91 -34.61 6.34
N ASN A 813 40.53 -34.10 5.27
CA ASN A 813 41.85 -33.49 5.32
C ASN A 813 41.76 -32.01 5.74
N VAL A 814 42.78 -31.54 6.45
CA VAL A 814 42.88 -30.12 6.84
C VAL A 814 44.18 -29.56 6.28
N THR A 815 44.08 -28.48 5.50
CA THR A 815 45.22 -27.81 4.88
C THR A 815 45.32 -26.37 5.36
N MET A 816 46.49 -25.99 5.86
CA MET A 816 46.86 -24.64 6.26
C MET A 816 47.96 -24.12 5.35
N THR A 817 47.76 -22.96 4.74
CA THR A 817 48.78 -22.27 3.93
C THR A 817 48.95 -20.85 4.42
N ASN A 818 50.13 -20.49 4.95
CA ASN A 818 50.41 -19.18 5.56
C ASN A 818 49.35 -18.77 6.60
N VAL A 819 49.00 -19.68 7.51
CA VAL A 819 48.05 -19.39 8.61
C VAL A 819 48.83 -18.97 9.84
N ASP A 820 48.41 -17.87 10.48
CA ASP A 820 49.02 -17.35 11.69
C ASP A 820 48.12 -17.58 12.90
N ILE A 821 48.62 -18.32 13.90
CA ILE A 821 47.93 -18.62 15.16
C ILE A 821 48.69 -17.95 16.29
N SER A 822 48.00 -17.20 17.14
CA SER A 822 48.64 -16.54 18.30
C SER A 822 47.77 -16.47 19.54
N LYS A 823 48.41 -16.43 20.72
CA LYS A 823 47.77 -16.20 22.02
C LYS A 823 46.65 -17.21 22.33
N VAL A 824 46.86 -18.48 22.00
CA VAL A 824 45.98 -19.60 22.38
C VAL A 824 46.75 -20.56 23.28
N GLN A 825 46.05 -21.41 24.03
CA GLN A 825 46.72 -22.42 24.85
C GLN A 825 47.38 -23.49 23.98
N LEU A 826 46.65 -24.05 23.02
CA LEU A 826 47.14 -25.02 22.05
C LEU A 826 47.02 -24.47 20.63
N GLY A 827 48.10 -24.48 19.86
CA GLY A 827 48.08 -24.01 18.47
C GLY A 827 47.16 -24.86 17.60
N VAL A 828 47.50 -26.14 17.44
CA VAL A 828 46.75 -27.11 16.62
C VAL A 828 46.56 -28.42 17.38
N GLU A 829 45.35 -28.95 17.33
CA GLU A 829 44.99 -30.26 17.87
C GLU A 829 44.40 -31.16 16.78
N VAL A 830 44.93 -32.38 16.63
CA VAL A 830 44.40 -33.38 15.70
C VAL A 830 44.02 -34.64 16.45
N LYS A 831 42.74 -35.00 16.40
CA LYS A 831 42.16 -36.17 17.07
C LYS A 831 42.18 -37.41 16.17
N LYS A 832 41.90 -38.57 16.76
CA LYS A 832 41.78 -39.85 16.04
C LYS A 832 40.64 -39.81 15.01
N GLY A 833 40.87 -40.41 13.84
CA GLY A 833 39.89 -40.49 12.75
C GLY A 833 40.07 -39.42 11.67
N THR A 834 40.85 -38.37 11.93
CA THR A 834 41.17 -37.33 10.95
C THR A 834 42.06 -37.81 9.82
N GLY A 835 41.87 -37.22 8.64
CA GLY A 835 42.70 -37.46 7.47
C GLY A 835 44.12 -36.92 7.62
N THR A 836 44.66 -36.39 6.54
CA THR A 836 45.97 -35.74 6.54
C THR A 836 45.85 -34.30 7.02
N MET A 837 46.74 -33.90 7.92
CA MET A 837 46.98 -32.51 8.30
C MET A 837 48.18 -31.99 7.50
N THR A 838 47.97 -30.96 6.68
CA THR A 838 49.04 -30.32 5.89
C THR A 838 49.20 -28.87 6.34
N ILE A 839 50.43 -28.46 6.66
CA ILE A 839 50.78 -27.10 7.06
C ILE A 839 51.93 -26.62 6.18
N THR A 840 51.72 -25.52 5.46
CA THR A 840 52.72 -24.92 4.56
C THR A 840 52.91 -23.44 4.93
N GLY A 841 54.05 -23.12 5.55
CA GLY A 841 54.36 -21.78 6.05
C GLY A 841 53.44 -21.30 7.20
N GLY A 842 53.53 -20.02 7.51
CA GLY A 842 52.80 -19.40 8.62
C GLY A 842 53.49 -19.54 9.98
N SER A 843 52.80 -19.12 11.04
CA SER A 843 53.35 -19.09 12.40
C SER A 843 52.35 -19.58 13.46
N ILE A 844 52.85 -20.33 14.44
CA ILE A 844 52.15 -20.66 15.69
C ILE A 844 52.96 -20.05 16.82
N LYS A 845 52.50 -18.95 17.42
CA LYS A 845 53.30 -18.18 18.36
C LYS A 845 52.57 -17.78 19.63
N GLU A 846 53.34 -17.51 20.68
CA GLU A 846 52.79 -17.11 21.96
C GLU A 846 51.75 -18.14 22.46
N VAL A 847 52.02 -19.44 22.22
CA VAL A 847 51.17 -20.55 22.67
C VAL A 847 51.79 -21.29 23.83
N LYS A 848 50.97 -21.96 24.64
CA LYS A 848 51.51 -22.88 25.64
C LYS A 848 52.08 -24.11 24.94
N TRP A 849 51.26 -24.78 24.13
CA TRP A 849 51.60 -25.97 23.35
C TRP A 849 51.46 -25.68 21.86
N GLY A 850 52.40 -26.15 21.03
CA GLY A 850 52.38 -25.94 19.59
C GLY A 850 51.34 -26.80 18.87
N ILE A 851 51.74 -27.99 18.43
CA ILE A 851 50.91 -28.95 17.70
C ILE A 851 50.79 -30.25 18.49
N ASN A 852 49.57 -30.76 18.66
CA ASN A 852 49.30 -32.05 19.26
C ASN A 852 48.57 -32.97 18.28
N MET A 853 49.28 -33.96 17.75
CA MET A 853 48.71 -35.04 16.94
C MET A 853 48.37 -36.22 17.86
N GLU A 854 47.20 -36.15 18.53
CA GLU A 854 46.68 -37.29 19.29
C GLU A 854 46.26 -38.45 18.38
N GLY A 855 45.98 -38.18 17.11
CA GLY A 855 45.72 -39.19 16.10
C GLY A 855 45.77 -38.61 14.70
N GLY A 856 45.01 -39.24 13.79
CA GLY A 856 44.99 -38.87 12.38
C GLY A 856 45.82 -39.82 11.52
N LYS A 857 45.84 -39.61 10.20
CA LYS A 857 46.63 -40.44 9.27
C LYS A 857 48.07 -39.97 9.15
N LYS A 858 48.25 -38.67 8.87
CA LYS A 858 49.55 -38.09 8.56
C LYS A 858 49.60 -36.61 8.92
N LEU A 859 50.74 -36.15 9.46
CA LEU A 859 51.10 -34.73 9.53
C LEU A 859 52.17 -34.45 8.47
N VAL A 860 51.95 -33.41 7.66
CA VAL A 860 52.93 -32.86 6.73
C VAL A 860 53.12 -31.39 7.08
N MET A 861 54.35 -31.01 7.41
CA MET A 861 54.76 -29.62 7.64
C MET A 861 55.87 -29.27 6.65
N ASP A 862 55.68 -28.19 5.90
CA ASP A 862 56.62 -27.70 4.91
C ASP A 862 56.63 -26.15 4.88
N GLY A 863 57.48 -25.56 4.05
CA GLY A 863 57.43 -24.15 3.69
C GLY A 863 57.90 -23.19 4.79
N GLY A 864 58.76 -23.63 5.71
CA GLY A 864 59.35 -22.75 6.73
C GLY A 864 58.40 -22.39 7.88
N THR A 865 57.49 -23.31 8.26
CA THR A 865 56.56 -23.10 9.37
C THR A 865 57.31 -22.80 10.68
N THR A 866 56.91 -21.76 11.40
CA THR A 866 57.53 -21.36 12.68
C THR A 866 56.62 -21.67 13.86
N ILE A 867 57.17 -22.26 14.93
CA ILE A 867 56.48 -22.54 16.18
C ILE A 867 57.26 -21.90 17.33
N SER A 868 56.60 -21.05 18.11
CA SER A 868 57.11 -20.57 19.40
C SER A 868 56.15 -20.90 20.53
N PHE A 869 56.64 -21.62 21.52
CA PHE A 869 55.84 -22.13 22.63
C PHE A 869 56.50 -21.87 23.97
N THR A 870 55.71 -21.76 25.03
CA THR A 870 56.21 -21.39 26.35
C THR A 870 56.43 -22.58 27.29
N ASP A 871 55.77 -23.72 27.08
CA ASP A 871 55.83 -24.89 27.97
C ASP A 871 55.40 -26.20 27.27
N GLY A 872 55.69 -27.36 27.83
CA GLY A 872 55.23 -28.65 27.31
C GLY A 872 55.92 -29.08 26.01
N TYR A 873 55.37 -28.75 24.84
CA TYR A 873 55.90 -29.24 23.56
C TYR A 873 55.66 -28.29 22.37
N GLY A 874 56.60 -28.32 21.42
CA GLY A 874 56.47 -27.70 20.10
C GLY A 874 55.61 -28.54 19.16
N VAL A 875 56.00 -29.79 18.92
CA VAL A 875 55.20 -30.76 18.14
C VAL A 875 55.16 -32.09 18.89
N LYS A 876 53.95 -32.55 19.24
CA LYS A 876 53.72 -33.85 19.85
C LYS A 876 53.00 -34.77 18.86
N ILE A 877 53.60 -35.93 18.60
CA ILE A 877 53.04 -37.01 17.78
C ILE A 877 52.76 -38.20 18.67
N GLN A 878 51.55 -38.74 18.59
CA GLN A 878 51.11 -39.88 19.40
C GLN A 878 50.55 -40.99 18.51
N ASN A 879 50.42 -42.19 19.06
CA ASN A 879 49.89 -43.36 18.35
C ASN A 879 50.68 -43.68 17.06
N ASN A 880 50.04 -44.27 16.06
CA ASN A 880 50.71 -44.71 14.82
C ASN A 880 50.70 -43.63 13.73
N VAL A 881 50.70 -42.34 14.12
CA VAL A 881 50.67 -41.20 13.19
C VAL A 881 52.01 -41.10 12.46
N THR A 882 51.98 -40.95 11.14
CA THR A 882 53.17 -40.60 10.36
C THR A 882 53.34 -39.08 10.34
N ALA A 883 54.53 -38.56 10.63
CA ALA A 883 54.81 -37.14 10.59
C ALA A 883 56.03 -36.82 9.74
N GLU A 884 55.90 -35.84 8.86
CA GLU A 884 56.97 -35.31 8.02
C GLU A 884 57.10 -33.81 8.31
N LEU A 885 58.22 -33.42 8.93
CA LEU A 885 58.54 -32.06 9.30
C LEU A 885 59.70 -31.60 8.40
N MET A 886 59.45 -30.64 7.52
CA MET A 886 60.41 -30.15 6.53
C MET A 886 60.64 -28.65 6.72
N GLY A 887 61.88 -28.27 7.05
CA GLY A 887 62.27 -26.87 7.23
C GLY A 887 61.55 -26.15 8.38
N THR A 888 60.98 -26.88 9.34
CA THR A 888 60.24 -26.31 10.48
C THR A 888 61.20 -25.69 11.49
N VAL A 889 60.87 -24.50 11.99
CA VAL A 889 61.60 -23.83 13.08
C VAL A 889 60.79 -23.90 14.38
N ILE A 890 61.35 -24.48 15.43
CA ILE A 890 60.71 -24.69 16.73
C ILE A 890 61.54 -24.00 17.81
N THR A 891 60.94 -23.05 18.52
CA THR A 891 61.61 -22.29 19.58
C THR A 891 60.81 -22.34 20.88
N GLY A 892 61.43 -22.81 21.95
CA GLY A 892 60.84 -22.78 23.30
C GLY A 892 61.23 -21.52 24.09
N ASN A 893 60.94 -21.55 25.39
CA ASN A 893 61.35 -20.52 26.35
C ASN A 893 62.29 -21.04 27.47
N GLY A 894 63.03 -22.12 27.18
CA GLY A 894 63.97 -22.77 28.09
C GLY A 894 63.43 -24.03 28.79
N GLY A 895 62.13 -24.29 28.70
CA GLY A 895 61.45 -25.51 29.22
C GLY A 895 60.72 -26.29 28.12
N GLY A 896 60.26 -27.50 28.43
CA GLY A 896 59.50 -28.36 27.51
C GLY A 896 60.36 -29.05 26.43
N THR A 897 59.69 -29.72 25.48
CA THR A 897 60.31 -30.53 24.42
C THR A 897 60.06 -29.94 23.04
N GLY A 898 61.07 -29.87 22.17
CA GLY A 898 60.89 -29.44 20.79
C GLY A 898 59.92 -30.34 20.02
N VAL A 899 60.31 -31.61 19.86
CA VAL A 899 59.49 -32.65 19.22
C VAL A 899 59.35 -33.88 20.14
N THR A 900 58.12 -34.31 20.39
CA THR A 900 57.80 -35.53 21.14
C THR A 900 57.18 -36.57 20.21
N ALA A 901 57.77 -37.75 20.08
CA ALA A 901 57.29 -38.86 19.28
C ALA A 901 56.92 -40.07 20.17
N GLU A 902 55.63 -40.24 20.41
CA GLU A 902 55.06 -41.34 21.20
C GLU A 902 54.33 -42.33 20.28
N GLY A 903 54.58 -43.64 20.43
CA GLY A 903 53.92 -44.69 19.65
C GLY A 903 54.84 -45.36 18.61
N THR A 904 54.27 -46.03 17.60
CA THR A 904 55.03 -46.79 16.59
C THR A 904 55.04 -46.14 15.21
N GLY A 905 54.50 -44.92 15.08
CA GLY A 905 54.51 -44.16 13.84
C GLY A 905 55.92 -43.75 13.37
N ASN A 906 56.02 -43.35 12.10
CA ASN A 906 57.26 -42.84 11.52
C ASN A 906 57.31 -41.31 11.63
N VAL A 907 58.37 -40.76 12.21
CA VAL A 907 58.61 -39.32 12.31
C VAL A 907 59.88 -38.97 11.53
N THR A 908 59.72 -38.17 10.48
CA THR A 908 60.81 -37.66 9.66
C THR A 908 60.97 -36.17 9.88
N MET A 909 62.19 -35.73 10.22
CA MET A 909 62.60 -34.35 10.41
C MET A 909 63.71 -34.03 9.40
N ASN A 910 63.42 -33.17 8.43
CA ASN A 910 64.38 -32.72 7.44
C ASN A 910 64.62 -31.22 7.60
N MET A 911 65.88 -30.81 7.81
CA MET A 911 66.28 -29.41 8.00
C MET A 911 65.48 -28.70 9.10
N VAL A 912 65.14 -29.43 10.18
CA VAL A 912 64.39 -28.88 11.32
C VAL A 912 65.35 -28.18 12.28
N GLU A 913 64.94 -27.01 12.75
CA GLU A 913 65.69 -26.19 13.70
C GLU A 913 64.98 -26.15 15.05
N ILE A 914 65.63 -26.59 16.12
CA ILE A 914 65.07 -26.63 17.48
C ILE A 914 65.95 -25.81 18.42
N SER A 915 65.38 -24.82 19.11
CA SER A 915 66.10 -23.95 20.04
C SER A 915 65.37 -23.70 21.35
N LYS A 916 66.14 -23.41 22.41
CA LYS A 916 65.61 -22.93 23.71
C LYS A 916 64.54 -23.84 24.32
N VAL A 917 64.77 -25.14 24.30
CA VAL A 917 63.90 -26.14 24.94
C VAL A 917 64.69 -26.93 25.97
N GLN A 918 64.02 -27.61 26.92
CA GLN A 918 64.71 -28.51 27.81
C GLN A 918 65.27 -29.71 27.03
N MET A 919 64.43 -30.33 26.21
CA MET A 919 64.77 -31.49 25.40
C MET A 919 64.49 -31.21 23.93
N GLY A 920 65.46 -31.44 23.04
CA GLY A 920 65.28 -31.22 21.61
C GLY A 920 64.24 -32.18 21.04
N VAL A 921 64.53 -33.48 21.08
CA VAL A 921 63.66 -34.56 20.62
C VAL A 921 63.52 -35.62 21.70
N ASN A 922 62.28 -36.02 22.01
CA ASN A 922 61.95 -37.13 22.89
C ASN A 922 61.17 -38.21 22.12
N ALA A 923 61.65 -39.45 22.09
CA ALA A 923 60.98 -40.55 21.41
C ALA A 923 60.81 -41.78 22.31
N THR A 924 59.63 -42.39 22.33
CA THR A 924 59.35 -43.59 23.14
C THR A 924 59.10 -44.86 22.32
N GLY A 925 59.20 -44.75 20.99
CA GLY A 925 59.10 -45.88 20.07
C GLY A 925 59.10 -45.46 18.59
N GLY A 926 58.97 -46.43 17.68
CA GLY A 926 58.77 -46.18 16.24
C GLY A 926 60.07 -45.90 15.47
N THR A 927 59.94 -45.24 14.31
CA THR A 927 61.09 -44.84 13.47
C THR A 927 61.21 -43.32 13.50
N VAL A 928 62.34 -42.82 13.99
CA VAL A 928 62.66 -41.39 13.97
C VAL A 928 63.86 -41.16 13.05
N THR A 929 63.66 -40.38 12.00
CA THR A 929 64.70 -40.00 11.03
C THR A 929 64.91 -38.51 11.10
N ILE A 930 66.15 -38.07 11.36
CA ILE A 930 66.56 -36.67 11.40
C ILE A 930 67.65 -36.47 10.34
N THR A 931 67.48 -35.49 9.46
CA THR A 931 68.44 -35.20 8.40
C THR A 931 68.65 -33.69 8.29
N GLY A 932 69.89 -33.24 8.49
CA GLY A 932 70.24 -31.81 8.48
C GLY A 932 69.68 -31.05 9.68
N GLY A 933 69.64 -29.72 9.58
CA GLY A 933 69.14 -28.84 10.64
C GLY A 933 70.02 -28.83 11.90
N TRP A 934 69.48 -28.28 12.98
CA TRP A 934 70.20 -28.17 14.25
C TRP A 934 69.29 -28.20 15.48
N ILE A 935 69.81 -28.72 16.58
CA ILE A 935 69.19 -28.73 17.92
C ILE A 935 70.15 -28.00 18.85
N ARG A 936 69.84 -26.79 19.29
CA ARG A 936 70.76 -25.94 20.07
C ARG A 936 70.11 -25.32 21.29
N GLU A 937 70.94 -24.84 22.22
CA GLU A 937 70.49 -24.21 23.46
C GLU A 937 69.59 -25.13 24.32
N VAL A 938 69.78 -26.45 24.23
CA VAL A 938 68.98 -27.45 24.96
C VAL A 938 69.74 -28.06 26.14
N GLN A 939 69.04 -28.63 27.12
CA GLN A 939 69.68 -29.46 28.15
C GLN A 939 70.01 -30.85 27.60
N THR A 940 69.06 -31.46 26.90
CA THR A 940 69.21 -32.75 26.25
C THR A 940 68.92 -32.62 24.76
N GLY A 941 69.80 -33.12 23.90
CA GLY A 941 69.62 -33.09 22.44
C GLY A 941 68.50 -34.02 21.98
N ILE A 942 68.78 -35.32 21.96
CA ILE A 942 67.84 -36.38 21.57
C ILE A 942 67.82 -37.44 22.67
N ASP A 943 66.64 -37.84 23.10
CA ASP A 943 66.42 -38.98 23.99
C ASP A 943 65.46 -39.97 23.34
N MET A 944 65.86 -41.24 23.19
CA MET A 944 65.00 -42.30 22.67
C MET A 944 64.98 -43.51 23.59
N ILE A 945 63.80 -43.89 24.06
CA ILE A 945 63.56 -45.00 24.97
C ILE A 945 62.64 -46.02 24.29
N GLY A 946 62.78 -47.31 24.61
CA GLY A 946 61.81 -48.34 24.24
C GLY A 946 62.30 -49.22 23.10
N THR A 947 61.58 -49.26 21.97
CA THR A 947 61.90 -50.10 20.80
C THR A 947 61.79 -49.28 19.51
N GLY A 948 62.59 -49.61 18.50
CA GLY A 948 62.49 -48.96 17.18
C GLY A 948 63.83 -48.52 16.61
N THR A 949 63.79 -47.51 15.74
CA THR A 949 64.98 -47.03 15.02
C THR A 949 65.15 -45.51 15.13
N LEU A 950 66.38 -45.07 15.38
CA LEU A 950 66.80 -43.68 15.33
C LEU A 950 67.87 -43.51 14.25
N THR A 951 67.59 -42.70 13.24
CA THR A 951 68.57 -42.31 12.22
C THR A 951 68.81 -40.82 12.31
N VAL A 952 70.06 -40.38 12.49
CA VAL A 952 70.44 -38.96 12.51
C VAL A 952 71.58 -38.75 11.52
N SER A 953 71.41 -37.83 10.58
CA SER A 953 72.42 -37.56 9.54
C SER A 953 72.64 -36.07 9.33
N GLY A 954 73.89 -35.61 9.39
CA GLY A 954 74.27 -34.23 9.07
C GLY A 954 73.67 -33.16 9.99
N THR A 955 73.23 -33.52 11.20
CA THR A 955 72.61 -32.62 12.17
C THR A 955 73.64 -32.09 13.17
N GLU A 956 73.49 -30.83 13.59
CA GLU A 956 74.27 -30.25 14.69
C GLU A 956 73.46 -30.23 16.00
N ILE A 957 74.00 -30.82 17.05
CA ILE A 957 73.40 -30.90 18.38
C ILE A 957 74.29 -30.18 19.37
N GLN A 958 73.77 -29.13 20.02
CA GLN A 958 74.43 -28.39 21.08
C GLN A 958 73.61 -28.45 22.36
N PHE A 959 74.17 -29.06 23.40
CA PHE A 959 73.53 -29.21 24.69
C PHE A 959 74.33 -28.55 25.81
N LYS A 960 73.67 -28.18 26.92
CA LYS A 960 74.28 -27.48 28.06
C LYS A 960 74.19 -28.25 29.37
N GLU A 961 74.92 -27.76 30.37
CA GLU A 961 74.89 -28.28 31.75
C GLU A 961 75.24 -29.79 31.81
N ASN A 962 74.61 -30.54 32.73
CA ASN A 962 74.88 -31.97 32.94
C ASN A 962 74.05 -32.90 32.04
N GLY A 963 73.43 -32.38 30.98
CA GLY A 963 72.66 -33.20 30.04
C GLY A 963 73.53 -33.98 29.05
N TYR A 964 72.93 -34.42 27.95
CA TYR A 964 73.61 -35.19 26.92
C TYR A 964 73.16 -34.85 25.50
N GLY A 965 74.01 -35.14 24.52
CA GLY A 965 73.72 -34.92 23.11
C GLY A 965 72.71 -35.90 22.56
N VAL A 966 73.03 -37.20 22.59
CA VAL A 966 72.13 -38.29 22.15
C VAL A 966 72.10 -39.39 23.20
N GLY A 967 70.94 -39.68 23.77
CA GLY A 967 70.72 -40.76 24.73
C GLY A 967 69.74 -41.79 24.19
N VAL A 968 70.10 -43.07 24.32
CA VAL A 968 69.28 -44.17 23.82
C VAL A 968 69.20 -45.30 24.83
N TRP A 969 67.99 -45.82 25.05
CA TRP A 969 67.68 -46.78 26.10
C TRP A 969 66.69 -47.86 25.62
N GLY A 970 66.92 -49.14 25.95
CA GLY A 970 66.03 -50.25 25.59
C GLY A 970 66.45 -51.03 24.34
N ASP A 971 65.51 -51.58 23.56
CA ASP A 971 65.76 -52.33 22.32
C ASP A 971 65.69 -51.40 21.09
N VAL A 972 66.43 -50.30 21.13
CA VAL A 972 66.51 -49.30 20.05
C VAL A 972 67.76 -49.55 19.19
N THR A 973 67.60 -49.44 17.86
CA THR A 973 68.70 -49.46 16.89
C THR A 973 68.99 -48.06 16.37
N VAL A 974 70.25 -47.66 16.38
CA VAL A 974 70.65 -46.27 16.11
C VAL A 974 71.68 -46.22 14.99
N SER A 975 71.51 -45.26 14.08
CA SER A 975 72.52 -44.86 13.09
C SER A 975 72.75 -43.35 13.17
N LEU A 976 73.97 -42.93 13.53
CA LEU A 976 74.41 -41.54 13.52
C LEU A 976 75.46 -41.38 12.42
N THR A 977 75.23 -40.51 11.43
CA THR A 977 76.17 -40.28 10.32
C THR A 977 76.47 -38.78 10.18
N GLY A 978 77.74 -38.38 10.09
CA GLY A 978 78.14 -36.98 9.89
C GLY A 978 77.57 -35.99 10.93
N THR A 979 77.21 -36.48 12.13
CA THR A 979 76.52 -35.69 13.15
C THR A 979 77.54 -34.96 14.02
N LYS A 980 77.28 -33.68 14.32
CA LYS A 980 78.14 -32.87 15.18
C LYS A 980 77.48 -32.69 16.54
N ILE A 981 78.14 -33.11 17.61
CA ILE A 981 77.63 -33.06 18.98
C ILE A 981 78.58 -32.21 19.82
N MET A 982 78.04 -31.16 20.44
CA MET A 982 78.80 -30.18 21.20
C MET A 982 78.22 -29.94 22.59
N GLY A 983 79.05 -30.10 23.62
CA GLY A 983 78.73 -29.61 24.96
C GLY A 983 78.93 -28.09 25.08
N GLY A 984 78.09 -27.42 25.86
CA GLY A 984 78.06 -25.96 25.97
C GLY A 984 77.75 -25.48 27.38
N GLY A 985 78.77 -25.11 28.13
CA GLY A 985 78.66 -24.33 29.37
C GLY A 985 79.75 -23.26 29.43
N SER A 986 79.45 -22.14 30.08
CA SER A 986 80.40 -21.02 30.24
C SER A 986 81.63 -21.36 31.10
N ASN A 987 81.62 -22.52 31.78
CA ASN A 987 82.61 -22.94 32.79
C ASN A 987 83.33 -24.27 32.47
N GLY A 988 83.53 -24.60 31.19
CA GLY A 988 84.28 -25.80 30.75
C GLY A 988 83.40 -26.98 30.35
N ALA A 989 84.01 -28.11 29.99
CA ALA A 989 83.31 -29.27 29.42
C ALA A 989 82.34 -29.91 30.43
N THR A 990 81.07 -30.06 30.05
CA THR A 990 80.00 -30.64 30.88
C THR A 990 79.22 -31.72 30.10
N GLY A 991 78.51 -32.59 30.84
CA GLY A 991 77.62 -33.61 30.27
C GLY A 991 78.29 -34.70 29.40
N ILE A 992 77.47 -35.50 28.73
CA ILE A 992 77.90 -36.68 27.94
C ILE A 992 77.54 -36.47 26.47
N GLY A 993 78.46 -36.70 25.54
CA GLY A 993 78.16 -36.59 24.10
C GLY A 993 77.08 -37.59 23.67
N VAL A 994 77.35 -38.88 23.86
CA VAL A 994 76.44 -39.97 23.49
C VAL A 994 76.29 -40.99 24.63
N ILE A 995 75.07 -41.43 24.91
CA ILE A 995 74.74 -42.52 25.82
C ILE A 995 74.05 -43.64 25.03
N MET A 996 74.60 -44.84 25.08
CA MET A 996 74.08 -46.02 24.43
C MET A 996 73.79 -47.12 25.45
N ALA A 997 72.53 -47.23 25.85
CA ALA A 997 71.98 -48.35 26.59
C ALA A 997 70.89 -49.06 25.75
N GLY A 998 71.18 -49.18 24.45
CA GLY A 998 70.28 -49.68 23.40
C GLY A 998 70.58 -51.12 22.97
N LYS A 999 69.99 -51.54 21.83
CA LYS A 999 70.31 -52.79 21.13
C LYS A 999 71.62 -52.67 20.36
N MET A 1000 71.67 -51.66 19.48
CA MET A 1000 72.77 -51.44 18.56
C MET A 1000 72.87 -49.94 18.26
N MET A 1001 74.10 -49.43 18.22
CA MET A 1001 74.40 -48.08 17.76
C MET A 1001 75.57 -48.11 16.80
N THR A 1002 75.38 -47.53 15.63
CA THR A 1002 76.41 -47.24 14.64
C THR A 1002 76.65 -45.74 14.58
N MET A 1003 77.91 -45.32 14.66
CA MET A 1003 78.34 -43.93 14.55
C MET A 1003 79.35 -43.85 13.39
N GLU A 1004 79.08 -43.05 12.37
CA GLU A 1004 79.93 -42.87 11.19
C GLU A 1004 80.26 -41.37 10.96
N ASP A 1005 81.54 -40.99 10.93
CA ASP A 1005 82.01 -39.58 10.87
C ASP A 1005 81.32 -38.66 11.90
N VAL A 1006 81.11 -39.16 13.12
CA VAL A 1006 80.51 -38.37 14.21
C VAL A 1006 81.58 -37.53 14.90
N ARG A 1007 81.29 -36.26 15.15
CA ARG A 1007 82.21 -35.31 15.80
C ARG A 1007 81.66 -34.87 17.15
N ILE A 1008 82.28 -35.33 18.24
CA ILE A 1008 81.93 -34.98 19.61
C ILE A 1008 82.99 -34.03 20.17
N SER A 1009 82.57 -32.91 20.75
CA SER A 1009 83.50 -31.95 21.36
C SER A 1009 82.91 -31.22 22.57
N ARG A 1010 83.79 -30.65 23.41
CA ARG A 1010 83.43 -29.83 24.58
C ARG A 1010 82.56 -30.57 25.62
N VAL A 1011 82.74 -31.89 25.76
CA VAL A 1011 81.98 -32.74 26.69
C VAL A 1011 82.84 -33.28 27.84
N ALA A 1012 82.22 -33.55 28.99
CA ALA A 1012 82.93 -34.19 30.11
C ALA A 1012 83.25 -35.67 29.83
N MET A 1013 82.39 -36.32 29.06
CA MET A 1013 82.56 -37.69 28.57
C MET A 1013 82.10 -37.77 27.11
N GLY A 1014 82.88 -38.42 26.25
CA GLY A 1014 82.56 -38.57 24.83
C GLY A 1014 81.35 -39.49 24.61
N VAL A 1015 81.57 -40.79 24.78
CA VAL A 1015 80.57 -41.85 24.57
C VAL A 1015 80.53 -42.76 25.79
N TYR A 1016 79.32 -43.05 26.28
CA TYR A 1016 79.08 -44.08 27.29
C TYR A 1016 78.21 -45.20 26.69
N ALA A 1017 78.79 -46.39 26.52
CA ALA A 1017 78.06 -47.60 26.13
C ALA A 1017 77.74 -48.43 27.38
N GLY A 1018 76.49 -48.46 27.82
CA GLY A 1018 76.03 -49.25 28.96
C GLY A 1018 75.71 -50.71 28.61
N SER A 1019 75.10 -50.96 27.45
CA SER A 1019 74.66 -52.30 27.00
C SER A 1019 74.64 -52.41 25.46
N GLY A 1020 74.36 -53.59 24.90
CA GLY A 1020 74.14 -53.76 23.46
C GLY A 1020 75.42 -53.84 22.62
N THR A 1021 75.33 -53.45 21.33
CA THR A 1021 76.47 -53.41 20.39
C THR A 1021 76.77 -51.97 19.98
N LEU A 1022 78.02 -51.54 20.14
CA LEU A 1022 78.49 -50.21 19.69
C LEU A 1022 79.47 -50.37 18.53
N GLU A 1023 79.24 -49.67 17.44
CA GLU A 1023 80.18 -49.52 16.33
C GLU A 1023 80.44 -48.03 16.08
N ILE A 1024 81.71 -47.62 16.09
CA ILE A 1024 82.13 -46.25 15.73
C ILE A 1024 83.15 -46.36 14.60
N LYS A 1025 82.85 -45.71 13.47
CA LYS A 1025 83.63 -45.66 12.25
C LYS A 1025 83.94 -44.20 11.94
N GLU A 1026 85.22 -43.85 11.85
CA GLU A 1026 85.64 -42.49 11.50
C GLU A 1026 85.14 -41.42 12.49
N GLY A 1027 85.58 -40.17 12.29
CA GLY A 1027 85.20 -39.05 13.16
C GLY A 1027 86.12 -38.83 14.36
N THR A 1028 85.70 -37.90 15.23
CA THR A 1028 86.54 -37.37 16.32
C THR A 1028 85.75 -37.24 17.61
N ILE A 1029 86.31 -37.72 18.71
CA ILE A 1029 85.73 -37.63 20.05
C ILE A 1029 86.71 -36.86 20.96
N SER A 1030 86.37 -35.62 21.29
CA SER A 1030 87.13 -34.79 22.22
C SER A 1030 86.44 -34.71 23.59
N PHE A 1031 87.17 -34.97 24.67
CA PHE A 1031 86.65 -35.00 26.04
C PHE A 1031 87.63 -34.35 27.04
N ALA A 1032 87.12 -33.83 28.17
CA ALA A 1032 87.97 -33.06 29.09
C ALA A 1032 88.00 -33.54 30.55
N LYS A 1033 87.20 -34.54 30.95
CA LYS A 1033 87.12 -34.96 32.37
C LYS A 1033 87.34 -36.45 32.59
N THR A 1034 86.44 -37.30 32.07
CA THR A 1034 86.35 -38.70 32.50
C THR A 1034 86.83 -39.66 31.44
N TYR A 1035 86.01 -39.93 30.42
CA TYR A 1035 86.31 -40.92 29.39
C TYR A 1035 86.02 -40.37 27.99
N GLY A 1036 86.85 -40.73 27.01
CA GLY A 1036 86.52 -40.58 25.60
C GLY A 1036 85.42 -41.56 25.21
N VAL A 1037 85.67 -42.86 25.42
CA VAL A 1037 84.68 -43.95 25.25
C VAL A 1037 84.72 -44.86 26.48
N LYS A 1038 83.60 -44.96 27.20
CA LYS A 1038 83.44 -45.87 28.34
C LYS A 1038 82.48 -47.01 27.98
N VAL A 1039 82.95 -48.24 28.11
CA VAL A 1039 82.20 -49.47 27.82
C VAL A 1039 81.84 -50.20 29.11
N GLY A 1040 80.55 -50.38 29.35
CA GLY A 1040 79.96 -51.05 30.51
C GLY A 1040 79.97 -52.58 30.37
N GLY A 1041 79.81 -53.27 31.51
CA GLY A 1041 79.87 -54.74 31.56
C GLY A 1041 78.75 -55.47 30.82
N SER A 1042 77.63 -54.79 30.55
CA SER A 1042 76.49 -55.36 29.82
C SER A 1042 76.59 -55.18 28.30
N VAL A 1043 77.70 -54.64 27.78
CA VAL A 1043 77.95 -54.47 26.34
C VAL A 1043 78.39 -55.80 25.72
N THR A 1044 77.72 -56.20 24.64
CA THR A 1044 77.98 -57.42 23.88
C THR A 1044 79.22 -57.29 23.02
N SER A 1045 79.36 -56.19 22.30
CA SER A 1045 80.56 -55.89 21.52
C SER A 1045 80.72 -54.39 21.29
N THR A 1046 81.98 -53.94 21.25
CA THR A 1046 82.33 -52.58 20.82
C THR A 1046 83.39 -52.65 19.72
N GLU A 1047 83.16 -51.99 18.60
CA GLU A 1047 84.13 -51.86 17.51
C GLU A 1047 84.42 -50.37 17.25
N LEU A 1048 85.68 -49.98 17.32
CA LEU A 1048 86.16 -48.64 16.99
C LEU A 1048 87.11 -48.74 15.79
N THR A 1049 86.76 -48.13 14.66
CA THR A 1049 87.52 -48.20 13.41
C THR A 1049 87.84 -46.79 12.89
N ARG A 1050 89.12 -46.44 12.72
CA ARG A 1050 89.58 -45.11 12.23
C ARG A 1050 89.08 -43.91 13.05
N VAL A 1051 88.89 -44.09 14.36
CA VAL A 1051 88.38 -43.04 15.26
C VAL A 1051 89.52 -42.28 15.91
N THR A 1052 89.44 -40.95 15.94
CA THR A 1052 90.36 -40.09 16.71
C THR A 1052 89.75 -39.72 18.06
N ILE A 1053 90.42 -40.04 19.16
CA ILE A 1053 89.98 -39.72 20.52
C ILE A 1053 91.00 -38.79 21.17
N VAL A 1054 90.58 -37.57 21.52
CA VAL A 1054 91.44 -36.51 22.06
C VAL A 1054 91.01 -36.14 23.49
N GLY A 1055 91.92 -36.28 24.44
CA GLY A 1055 91.71 -35.88 25.84
C GLY A 1055 92.41 -34.57 26.19
N GLU A 1056 91.72 -33.62 26.81
CA GLU A 1056 92.25 -32.31 27.27
C GLU A 1056 92.95 -32.43 28.66
N GLY A 1057 93.93 -33.32 28.78
CA GLY A 1057 94.85 -33.37 29.93
C GLY A 1057 94.40 -34.14 31.19
N LYS A 1058 93.15 -34.62 31.29
CA LYS A 1058 92.65 -35.53 32.35
C LYS A 1058 91.63 -36.54 31.81
N GLY A 1059 91.68 -37.79 32.30
CA GLY A 1059 90.73 -38.88 31.97
C GLY A 1059 91.32 -40.01 31.12
N THR A 1060 90.49 -40.93 30.64
CA THR A 1060 90.90 -42.15 29.91
C THR A 1060 90.28 -42.19 28.51
N GLY A 1061 91.11 -42.35 27.47
CA GLY A 1061 90.65 -42.38 26.07
C GLY A 1061 89.58 -43.44 25.81
N VAL A 1062 89.90 -44.72 26.03
CA VAL A 1062 88.95 -45.85 25.96
C VAL A 1062 89.04 -46.67 27.24
N TYR A 1063 87.91 -46.95 27.91
CA TYR A 1063 87.84 -47.81 29.09
C TYR A 1063 86.83 -48.94 28.88
N ALA A 1064 87.28 -50.18 29.02
CA ALA A 1064 86.45 -51.37 28.92
C ALA A 1064 86.81 -52.35 30.05
N GLY A 1065 86.13 -52.24 31.18
CA GLY A 1065 86.47 -53.04 32.38
C GLY A 1065 86.04 -54.51 32.28
N THR A 1066 84.76 -54.76 31.98
CA THR A 1066 84.14 -56.11 32.02
C THR A 1066 83.37 -56.46 30.74
N ALA A 1067 83.64 -55.76 29.64
CA ALA A 1067 82.94 -55.95 28.37
C ALA A 1067 83.31 -57.30 27.72
N LYS A 1068 82.34 -57.94 27.05
CA LYS A 1068 82.52 -59.29 26.46
C LYS A 1068 83.47 -59.31 25.26
N LYS A 1069 83.47 -58.26 24.44
CA LYS A 1069 84.33 -58.12 23.26
C LYS A 1069 84.57 -56.65 22.91
N VAL A 1070 85.83 -56.23 22.80
CA VAL A 1070 86.20 -54.89 22.32
C VAL A 1070 87.25 -55.03 21.24
N THR A 1071 86.98 -54.48 20.05
CA THR A 1071 87.87 -54.46 18.89
C THR A 1071 88.28 -53.01 18.61
N LEU A 1072 89.58 -52.74 18.58
CA LEU A 1072 90.14 -51.44 18.21
C LEU A 1072 90.92 -51.61 16.90
N ASN A 1073 90.52 -50.90 15.85
CA ASN A 1073 91.14 -50.98 14.53
C ASN A 1073 91.52 -49.57 14.04
N MET A 1074 92.81 -49.30 13.89
CA MET A 1074 93.32 -47.97 13.48
C MET A 1074 92.75 -46.82 14.34
N VAL A 1075 92.71 -46.99 15.66
CA VAL A 1075 92.23 -45.95 16.59
C VAL A 1075 93.41 -45.11 17.05
N GLU A 1076 93.30 -43.79 16.88
CA GLU A 1076 94.29 -42.83 17.38
C GLU A 1076 93.79 -42.23 18.70
N VAL A 1077 94.55 -42.42 19.78
CA VAL A 1077 94.26 -41.83 21.10
C VAL A 1077 95.39 -40.88 21.46
N SER A 1078 95.08 -39.58 21.57
CA SER A 1078 96.03 -38.57 22.01
C SER A 1078 95.52 -37.86 23.27
N VAL A 1079 96.37 -37.77 24.29
CA VAL A 1079 96.09 -36.98 25.50
C VAL A 1079 97.02 -35.77 25.44
N GLN A 1080 96.47 -34.59 25.20
CA GLN A 1080 97.25 -33.36 25.26
C GLN A 1080 97.50 -33.03 26.74
N LEU A 1081 98.76 -33.15 27.18
CA LEU A 1081 99.20 -32.63 28.47
C LEU A 1081 99.22 -31.10 28.39
N ALA A 1082 98.21 -30.46 28.98
CA ALA A 1082 98.26 -29.03 29.21
C ALA A 1082 99.27 -28.76 30.35
N PHE A 1083 100.48 -28.32 30.02
CA PHE A 1083 101.32 -27.60 30.97
C PHE A 1083 100.69 -26.22 31.16
N SER A 1084 100.47 -25.86 32.43
CA SER A 1084 99.75 -24.66 32.89
C SER A 1084 100.28 -23.36 32.30
#